data_AF-A0A8T4TI29-F1
#
_entry.id   AF-A0A8T4TI29-F1
#
_cell.length_a   1.000
_cell.length_b   1.000
_cell.length_c   1.000
_cell.angle_alpha   90.00
_cell.angle_beta   90.00
_cell.angle_gamma   90.00
#
_symmetry.space_group_name_H-M   'P 1'
#
loop_
_entity.id
_entity.type
_entity.pdbx_description
1 polymer ?
#
loop_
_entity_poly.entity_id
_entity_poly.type
_entity_poly.pdbx_seq_one_letter_code
_entity_poly.pdbx_strand_id
1 'polypeptide(L)'
;MGYYHNFTYGSSSPFELKESPIGYNELNPNDNFAFYGKHMAIPGGVQTANQLQELSNSLNQGVVNVELGPLQPDILEQIPKQHFGEAYRLAKLSGAKISMHGPIMDLGGFGQQGYSDAQREYAENQFKSILERAHDFDPTGNVPVVFHTTAGTPAFELRKGHTIPGLTEEQRKQLKFPEDAYTGVAINQITGQIAPLQYEERYKFGADKEHKDIFHPTVRLENLNESEWDNEQLRVQTYLEDMRRIQERMQGIAQQAEHLEYGKHHGVLNDEEQRRLVSYRRDLDVLQGHIKNLSQLSRSQLGDMWTKVEKYADADAKKKFFEEEHTKKLFPDAKEKWEQLQKAIKTYEAVEDNQRITKERKEELAKDIGLRSEEYNKQVITAMAHMPTPQVYRPVNDFAKEKVSDTVASAVFYAYNQFKENAPLVALENYYPDLVLGNAEGLRDVVLESRKKFENKLIKDRGISEKEAQRISAKLIGATWDTGHINTLRKSGYSHEDVLKEAETIAKSGVVKHVHINDTFGFTDSHLPPGMGNAGVNEQLALLEKWDKNELRRAVVEAGAFVAQFKQSPHLFGLESLNTPIYQQLFDVKGALMPFNPGVDLTWRGSTDIYDNYGSGFGNILPELHFRDFYGGGFANLPNELGGQIGGDKSRFAGTPNQ
;
A
#
# COMPACT_ATOMS: atom_id res chain seq x y z
N MET A 1 -22.87 66.42 -11.71
CA MET A 1 -23.28 65.80 -10.43
C MET A 1 -24.02 64.53 -10.78
N GLY A 2 -23.45 63.40 -10.36
CA GLY A 2 -23.68 62.09 -10.96
C GLY A 2 -24.93 61.37 -10.46
N TYR A 3 -25.42 60.47 -11.30
CA TYR A 3 -26.43 59.47 -11.00
C TYR A 3 -25.79 58.09 -11.05
N TYR A 4 -26.19 57.27 -10.07
CA TYR A 4 -25.97 55.83 -9.98
C TYR A 4 -26.62 55.08 -11.14
N HIS A 5 -25.96 54.03 -11.64
CA HIS A 5 -26.60 52.94 -12.36
C HIS A 5 -26.06 51.57 -11.95
N ASN A 6 -26.97 50.60 -12.06
CA ASN A 6 -26.97 49.26 -11.51
C ASN A 6 -25.91 48.32 -12.12
N PHE A 7 -25.49 47.37 -11.28
CA PHE A 7 -24.74 46.17 -11.64
C PHE A 7 -25.63 45.17 -12.40
N THR A 8 -25.19 44.75 -13.57
CA THR A 8 -25.60 43.50 -14.23
C THR A 8 -24.36 42.73 -14.70
N TYR A 9 -24.46 41.41 -14.55
CA TYR A 9 -23.48 40.37 -14.86
C TYR A 9 -22.84 40.49 -16.24
N GLY A 10 -21.53 40.23 -16.30
CA GLY A 10 -20.74 40.14 -17.53
C GLY A 10 -19.33 40.68 -17.36
N SER A 11 -18.57 40.18 -16.37
CA SER A 11 -17.14 40.46 -16.27
C SER A 11 -16.35 39.27 -16.81
N SER A 12 -15.93 39.38 -18.07
CA SER A 12 -14.64 38.85 -18.50
C SER A 12 -13.57 39.30 -17.48
N SER A 13 -12.95 38.34 -16.81
CA SER A 13 -11.87 38.59 -15.87
C SER A 13 -10.70 39.31 -16.56
N PRO A 14 -10.26 40.49 -16.10
CA PRO A 14 -9.03 41.11 -16.54
C PRO A 14 -7.89 40.60 -15.66
N PHE A 15 -7.48 39.36 -15.86
CA PHE A 15 -6.16 38.90 -15.44
C PHE A 15 -5.37 38.64 -16.72
N GLU A 16 -4.71 39.70 -17.22
CA GLU A 16 -3.58 39.57 -18.12
C GLU A 16 -2.50 38.76 -17.38
N LEU A 17 -2.43 37.46 -17.69
CA LEU A 17 -1.24 36.67 -17.46
C LEU A 17 -0.17 37.20 -18.42
N LYS A 18 0.83 37.88 -17.85
CA LYS A 18 2.10 38.15 -18.54
C LYS A 18 2.65 36.84 -19.09
N GLU A 19 2.71 36.77 -20.42
CA GLU A 19 3.60 35.97 -21.25
C GLU A 19 4.29 34.79 -20.56
N SER A 20 3.61 33.65 -20.56
CA SER A 20 4.29 32.35 -20.56
C SER A 20 4.97 32.19 -21.92
N PRO A 21 6.27 31.80 -22.00
CA PRO A 21 7.01 31.67 -23.25
C PRO A 21 6.69 30.36 -23.98
N ILE A 22 5.40 30.02 -24.11
CA ILE A 22 4.95 28.86 -24.88
C ILE A 22 3.94 29.38 -25.89
N GLY A 23 4.39 29.47 -27.14
CA GLY A 23 3.61 30.00 -28.26
C GLY A 23 2.34 29.18 -28.49
N TYR A 24 1.21 29.88 -28.54
CA TYR A 24 -0.12 29.34 -28.83
C TYR A 24 -0.35 28.98 -30.31
N ASN A 25 0.69 28.63 -31.07
CA ASN A 25 0.58 28.44 -32.53
C ASN A 25 1.23 27.17 -33.10
N GLU A 26 1.50 26.17 -32.27
CA GLU A 26 1.70 24.80 -32.75
C GLU A 26 0.68 23.92 -32.04
N LEU A 27 -0.30 23.41 -32.79
CA LEU A 27 -1.26 22.41 -32.33
C LEU A 27 -0.49 21.30 -31.62
N ASN A 28 -0.67 21.23 -30.30
CA ASN A 28 -0.12 20.16 -29.50
C ASN A 28 -0.78 18.87 -30.01
N PRO A 29 -0.04 17.81 -30.38
CA PRO A 29 -0.64 16.54 -30.81
C PRO A 29 -1.64 15.95 -29.79
N ASN A 30 -1.67 16.46 -28.56
CA ASN A 30 -2.63 16.15 -27.50
C ASN A 30 -4.04 16.78 -27.66
N ASP A 31 -4.25 17.76 -28.56
CA ASP A 31 -5.59 18.34 -28.81
C ASP A 31 -6.56 17.35 -29.49
N ASN A 32 -6.07 16.17 -29.90
CA ASN A 32 -6.85 15.14 -30.60
C ASN A 32 -7.25 13.94 -29.72
N PHE A 33 -6.91 13.92 -28.42
CA PHE A 33 -7.42 12.86 -27.53
C PHE A 33 -8.92 13.09 -27.30
N ALA A 34 -9.73 12.07 -27.57
CA ALA A 34 -11.17 12.11 -27.37
C ALA A 34 -11.61 10.84 -26.63
N PHE A 35 -12.22 11.01 -25.47
CA PHE A 35 -12.72 9.89 -24.67
C PHE A 35 -14.21 9.65 -24.95
N TYR A 36 -14.62 8.39 -25.14
CA TYR A 36 -16.03 8.11 -25.36
C TYR A 36 -16.83 8.16 -24.05
N GLY A 37 -17.86 9.01 -24.00
CA GLY A 37 -18.75 9.14 -22.84
C GLY A 37 -19.41 7.83 -22.40
N LYS A 38 -19.58 6.85 -23.31
CA LYS A 38 -20.07 5.50 -22.97
C LYS A 38 -19.17 4.72 -22.01
N HIS A 39 -17.89 5.12 -21.89
CA HIS A 39 -16.92 4.55 -20.96
C HIS A 39 -16.77 5.42 -19.70
N MET A 40 -17.36 6.60 -19.67
CA MET A 40 -17.34 7.46 -18.49
C MET A 40 -18.33 6.93 -17.45
N ALA A 41 -17.93 7.01 -16.19
CA ALA A 41 -18.76 6.72 -15.04
C ALA A 41 -18.71 7.89 -14.06
N ILE A 42 -19.62 7.91 -13.09
CA ILE A 42 -19.51 8.77 -11.90
C ILE A 42 -19.71 7.93 -10.63
N PRO A 43 -19.08 8.30 -9.51
CA PRO A 43 -19.35 7.67 -8.24
C PRO A 43 -20.71 8.13 -7.72
N GLY A 44 -21.41 7.23 -7.05
CA GLY A 44 -22.53 7.59 -6.17
C GLY A 44 -22.01 8.29 -4.91
N GLY A 45 -22.93 8.87 -4.13
CA GLY A 45 -22.59 9.48 -2.85
C GLY A 45 -21.86 8.50 -1.90
N VAL A 46 -20.59 8.76 -1.63
CA VAL A 46 -19.73 7.91 -0.78
C VAL A 46 -20.03 7.97 0.72
N GLN A 47 -20.90 8.91 1.13
CA GLN A 47 -21.23 9.18 2.54
C GLN A 47 -22.64 8.71 2.93
N THR A 48 -23.33 7.97 2.07
CA THR A 48 -24.72 7.55 2.30
C THR A 48 -24.91 6.06 2.11
N ALA A 49 -25.78 5.45 2.92
CA ALA A 49 -26.22 4.06 2.70
C ALA A 49 -27.26 3.96 1.57
N ASN A 50 -27.91 5.06 1.18
CA ASN A 50 -28.96 5.07 0.15
C ASN A 50 -28.39 5.07 -1.28
N GLN A 51 -27.59 4.06 -1.60
CA GLN A 51 -26.92 3.91 -2.90
C GLN A 51 -27.90 3.74 -4.07
N LEU A 52 -29.15 3.29 -3.81
CA LEU A 52 -30.17 3.17 -4.85
C LEU A 52 -30.65 4.54 -5.35
N GLN A 53 -30.79 5.51 -4.45
CA GLN A 53 -31.11 6.88 -4.83
C GLN A 53 -29.95 7.51 -5.60
N GLU A 54 -28.71 7.27 -5.17
CA GLU A 54 -27.50 7.74 -5.87
C GLU A 54 -27.44 7.18 -7.30
N LEU A 55 -27.69 5.88 -7.46
CA LEU A 55 -27.82 5.26 -8.79
C LEU A 55 -28.89 5.95 -9.63
N SER A 56 -30.10 6.13 -9.10
CA SER A 56 -31.19 6.81 -9.82
C SER A 56 -30.82 8.24 -10.22
N ASN A 57 -30.16 8.99 -9.33
CA ASN A 57 -29.74 10.36 -9.61
C ASN A 57 -28.71 10.41 -10.75
N SER A 58 -27.74 9.50 -10.75
CA SER A 58 -26.74 9.38 -11.81
C SER A 58 -27.35 9.00 -13.15
N LEU A 59 -28.29 8.05 -13.17
CA LEU A 59 -29.01 7.67 -14.39
C LEU A 59 -29.85 8.82 -14.95
N ASN A 60 -30.48 9.62 -14.09
CA ASN A 60 -31.25 10.80 -14.51
C ASN A 60 -30.38 11.90 -15.13
N GLN A 61 -29.07 11.88 -14.88
CA GLN A 61 -28.09 12.78 -15.52
C GLN A 61 -27.58 12.24 -16.87
N GLY A 62 -28.09 11.09 -17.33
CA GLY A 62 -27.67 10.45 -18.57
C GLY A 62 -26.41 9.59 -18.45
N VAL A 63 -25.92 9.35 -17.23
CA VAL A 63 -24.74 8.51 -17.02
C VAL A 63 -25.11 7.04 -17.17
N VAL A 64 -24.32 6.29 -17.96
CA VAL A 64 -24.56 4.87 -18.24
C VAL A 64 -23.66 3.92 -17.45
N ASN A 65 -22.62 4.42 -16.78
CA ASN A 65 -21.82 3.64 -15.84
C ASN A 65 -21.83 4.34 -14.48
N VAL A 66 -22.08 3.61 -13.40
CA VAL A 66 -22.12 4.20 -12.06
C VAL A 66 -21.31 3.32 -11.12
N GLU A 67 -20.43 3.95 -10.35
CA GLU A 67 -19.75 3.27 -9.26
C GLU A 67 -20.51 3.49 -7.96
N LEU A 68 -20.85 2.43 -7.25
CA LEU A 68 -21.58 2.50 -5.98
C LEU A 68 -20.69 2.03 -4.84
N GLY A 69 -20.84 2.58 -3.65
CA GLY A 69 -20.05 2.11 -2.52
C GLY A 69 -19.68 3.23 -1.57
N PRO A 70 -20.14 3.19 -0.31
CA PRO A 70 -19.66 4.13 0.68
C PRO A 70 -18.22 3.81 1.08
N LEU A 71 -17.42 4.86 1.33
CA LEU A 71 -16.02 4.73 1.74
C LEU A 71 -15.87 4.21 3.19
N GLN A 72 -16.93 4.29 4.00
CA GLN A 72 -16.90 3.88 5.40
C GLN A 72 -17.51 2.49 5.58
N PRO A 73 -16.80 1.54 6.25
CA PRO A 73 -17.31 0.18 6.44
C PRO A 73 -18.65 0.10 7.18
N ASP A 74 -18.88 0.97 8.16
CA ASP A 74 -20.10 1.02 8.97
C ASP A 74 -21.31 1.53 8.19
N ILE A 75 -21.12 2.43 7.22
CA ILE A 75 -22.17 2.82 6.27
C ILE A 75 -22.48 1.66 5.32
N LEU A 76 -21.46 0.93 4.84
CA LEU A 76 -21.67 -0.20 3.95
C LEU A 76 -22.51 -1.32 4.59
N GLU A 77 -22.29 -1.59 5.88
CA GLU A 77 -23.08 -2.57 6.64
C GLU A 77 -24.55 -2.17 6.84
N GLN A 78 -24.88 -0.89 6.69
CA GLN A 78 -26.26 -0.42 6.78
C GLN A 78 -27.06 -0.64 5.50
N ILE A 79 -26.40 -0.98 4.38
CA ILE A 79 -27.08 -1.20 3.10
C ILE A 79 -27.77 -2.57 3.11
N PRO A 80 -29.12 -2.64 3.04
CA PRO A 80 -29.81 -3.91 3.00
C PRO A 80 -29.42 -4.70 1.75
N LYS A 81 -29.24 -6.02 1.89
CA LYS A 81 -28.89 -6.90 0.77
C LYS A 81 -29.85 -6.75 -0.43
N GLN A 82 -31.13 -6.51 -0.15
CA GLN A 82 -32.17 -6.31 -1.16
C GLN A 82 -31.89 -5.12 -2.09
N HIS A 83 -31.19 -4.09 -1.60
CA HIS A 83 -30.87 -2.90 -2.39
C HIS A 83 -29.87 -3.20 -3.51
N PHE A 84 -28.96 -4.16 -3.31
CA PHE A 84 -28.03 -4.59 -4.37
C PHE A 84 -28.79 -5.24 -5.54
N GLY A 85 -29.74 -6.12 -5.22
CA GLY A 85 -30.59 -6.75 -6.25
C GLY A 85 -31.57 -5.78 -6.94
N GLU A 86 -31.99 -4.71 -6.26
CA GLU A 86 -32.80 -3.65 -6.89
C GLU A 86 -31.93 -2.75 -7.79
N ALA A 87 -30.71 -2.43 -7.37
CA ALA A 87 -29.74 -1.72 -8.19
C ALA A 87 -29.42 -2.49 -9.48
N TYR A 88 -29.28 -3.82 -9.43
CA TYR A 88 -29.14 -4.67 -10.62
C TYR A 88 -30.35 -4.54 -11.56
N ARG A 89 -31.58 -4.60 -11.05
CA ARG A 89 -32.79 -4.46 -11.87
C ARG A 89 -32.85 -3.10 -12.55
N LEU A 90 -32.57 -2.04 -11.79
CA LEU A 90 -32.54 -0.68 -12.32
C LEU A 90 -31.46 -0.52 -13.41
N ALA A 91 -30.25 -1.01 -13.16
CA ALA A 91 -29.17 -0.99 -14.14
C ALA A 91 -29.52 -1.78 -15.42
N LYS A 92 -30.14 -2.96 -15.27
CA LYS A 92 -30.61 -3.76 -16.41
C LYS A 92 -31.68 -3.05 -17.22
N LEU A 93 -32.60 -2.33 -16.56
CA LEU A 93 -33.65 -1.56 -17.22
C LEU A 93 -33.10 -0.35 -17.97
N SER A 94 -32.10 0.34 -17.40
CA SER A 94 -31.47 1.51 -18.02
C SER A 94 -30.33 1.17 -18.99
N GLY A 95 -29.93 -0.10 -19.07
CA GLY A 95 -28.73 -0.52 -19.80
C GLY A 95 -27.42 -0.05 -19.14
N ALA A 96 -27.49 0.42 -17.90
CA ALA A 96 -26.34 0.89 -17.17
C ALA A 96 -25.48 -0.26 -16.64
N LYS A 97 -24.21 0.06 -16.35
CA LYS A 97 -23.27 -0.88 -15.74
C LYS A 97 -22.80 -0.36 -14.39
N ILE A 98 -22.77 -1.25 -13.42
CA ILE A 98 -22.36 -0.93 -12.05
C ILE A 98 -20.94 -1.42 -11.80
N SER A 99 -20.10 -0.59 -11.19
CA SER A 99 -18.91 -1.00 -10.42
C SER A 99 -19.14 -0.71 -8.94
N MET A 100 -18.27 -1.22 -8.09
CA MET A 100 -18.36 -0.98 -6.66
C MET A 100 -17.04 -0.46 -6.10
N HIS A 101 -17.09 0.65 -5.36
CA HIS A 101 -15.95 1.08 -4.54
C HIS A 101 -16.04 0.39 -3.17
N GLY A 102 -14.98 -0.30 -2.77
CA GLY A 102 -14.83 -0.89 -1.45
C GLY A 102 -14.58 0.19 -0.39
N PRO A 103 -14.93 -0.05 0.89
CA PRO A 103 -14.62 0.90 1.94
C PRO A 103 -13.09 0.99 2.15
N ILE A 104 -12.62 2.09 2.72
CA ILE A 104 -11.20 2.25 3.06
C ILE A 104 -10.87 1.25 4.18
N MET A 105 -10.03 0.28 3.86
CA MET A 105 -9.60 -0.78 4.78
C MET A 105 -8.20 -1.28 4.43
N ASP A 106 -7.45 -1.72 5.43
CA ASP A 106 -6.09 -2.19 5.22
C ASP A 106 -6.07 -3.69 4.89
N LEU A 107 -5.89 -4.02 3.61
CA LEU A 107 -5.84 -5.41 3.14
C LEU A 107 -4.58 -6.15 3.62
N GLY A 108 -3.56 -5.41 4.05
CA GLY A 108 -2.30 -5.93 4.57
C GLY A 108 -2.36 -6.30 6.05
N GLY A 109 -3.39 -5.86 6.80
CA GLY A 109 -3.52 -6.09 8.23
C GLY A 109 -2.73 -5.10 9.09
N PHE A 110 -2.44 -3.91 8.56
CA PHE A 110 -1.84 -2.83 9.33
C PHE A 110 -2.89 -2.03 10.09
N GLY A 111 -2.56 -1.66 11.32
CA GLY A 111 -3.31 -0.72 12.13
C GLY A 111 -2.38 0.28 12.83
N GLN A 112 -2.93 1.04 13.78
CA GLN A 112 -2.17 2.08 14.49
C GLN A 112 -0.96 1.55 15.29
N GLN A 113 -0.97 0.26 15.67
CA GLN A 113 0.10 -0.38 16.44
C GLN A 113 1.09 -1.18 15.57
N GLY A 114 0.98 -1.09 14.25
CA GLY A 114 1.74 -1.91 13.30
C GLY A 114 0.90 -3.03 12.71
N TYR A 115 1.55 -4.12 12.32
CA TYR A 115 0.91 -5.28 11.70
C TYR A 115 0.36 -6.28 12.72
N SER A 116 -0.79 -6.90 12.41
CA SER A 116 -1.21 -8.13 13.08
C SER A 116 -1.97 -9.07 12.14
N ASP A 117 -1.72 -10.37 12.28
CA ASP A 117 -2.46 -11.40 11.51
C ASP A 117 -3.97 -11.36 11.81
N ALA A 118 -4.38 -11.06 13.04
CA ALA A 118 -5.79 -10.97 13.40
C ALA A 118 -6.51 -9.82 12.66
N GLN A 119 -5.86 -8.67 12.48
CA GLN A 119 -6.42 -7.57 11.68
C GLN A 119 -6.48 -7.94 10.19
N ARG A 120 -5.45 -8.63 9.68
CA ARG A 120 -5.45 -9.14 8.30
C ARG A 120 -6.62 -10.10 8.06
N GLU A 121 -6.85 -11.05 8.97
CA GLU A 121 -7.96 -12.00 8.88
C GLU A 121 -9.32 -11.31 8.95
N TYR A 122 -9.47 -10.29 9.81
CA TYR A 122 -10.68 -9.47 9.85
C TYR A 122 -10.93 -8.75 8.52
N ALA A 123 -9.90 -8.11 7.96
CA ALA A 123 -9.96 -7.45 6.66
C ALA A 123 -10.30 -8.45 5.54
N GLU A 124 -9.70 -9.64 5.55
CA GLU A 124 -9.99 -10.69 4.57
C GLU A 124 -11.47 -11.13 4.60
N ASN A 125 -12.06 -11.25 5.79
CA ASN A 125 -13.46 -11.64 5.95
C ASN A 125 -14.43 -10.54 5.50
N GLN A 126 -14.13 -9.28 5.84
CA GLN A 126 -14.88 -8.14 5.32
C GLN A 126 -14.79 -8.07 3.79
N PHE A 127 -13.60 -8.26 3.22
CA PHE A 127 -13.39 -8.27 1.79
C PHE A 127 -14.23 -9.36 1.10
N LYS A 128 -14.23 -10.60 1.64
CA LYS A 128 -15.10 -11.68 1.12
C LYS A 128 -16.58 -11.29 1.12
N SER A 129 -17.07 -10.72 2.23
CA SER A 129 -18.47 -10.24 2.33
C SER A 129 -18.80 -9.20 1.27
N ILE A 130 -17.87 -8.28 0.98
CA ILE A 130 -18.06 -7.26 -0.05
C ILE A 130 -18.15 -7.89 -1.43
N LEU A 131 -17.31 -8.88 -1.75
CA LEU A 131 -17.38 -9.58 -3.03
C LEU A 131 -18.71 -10.33 -3.21
N GLU A 132 -19.26 -10.91 -2.14
CA GLU A 132 -20.59 -11.53 -2.20
C GLU A 132 -21.67 -10.50 -2.54
N ARG A 133 -21.66 -9.33 -1.88
CA ARG A 133 -22.62 -8.26 -2.15
C ARG A 133 -22.44 -7.65 -3.54
N ALA A 134 -21.20 -7.51 -4.01
CA ALA A 134 -20.90 -7.00 -5.33
C ALA A 134 -21.43 -7.92 -6.43
N HIS A 135 -21.41 -9.25 -6.23
CA HIS A 135 -22.01 -10.19 -7.19
C HIS A 135 -23.52 -9.95 -7.38
N ASP A 136 -24.23 -9.50 -6.35
CA ASP A 136 -25.67 -9.19 -6.46
C ASP A 136 -25.96 -7.99 -7.37
N PHE A 137 -24.97 -7.14 -7.69
CA PHE A 137 -25.12 -6.04 -8.66
C PHE A 137 -25.15 -6.51 -10.12
N ASP A 138 -24.56 -7.67 -10.44
CA ASP A 138 -24.69 -8.33 -11.73
C ASP A 138 -24.32 -9.82 -11.59
N PRO A 139 -25.29 -10.70 -11.31
CA PRO A 139 -25.04 -12.13 -11.11
C PRO A 139 -24.51 -12.87 -12.35
N THR A 140 -24.60 -12.23 -13.52
CA THR A 140 -24.18 -12.79 -14.80
C THR A 140 -22.84 -12.25 -15.29
N GLY A 141 -22.33 -11.20 -14.65
CA GLY A 141 -21.12 -10.50 -15.06
C GLY A 141 -20.01 -10.54 -14.00
N ASN A 142 -18.91 -9.87 -14.31
CA ASN A 142 -17.81 -9.63 -13.40
C ASN A 142 -17.84 -8.17 -12.97
N VAL A 143 -18.60 -7.87 -11.91
CA VAL A 143 -18.67 -6.51 -11.35
C VAL A 143 -17.26 -6.10 -10.91
N PRO A 144 -16.70 -4.97 -11.39
CA PRO A 144 -15.45 -4.43 -10.87
C PRO A 144 -15.67 -3.96 -9.43
N VAL A 145 -14.80 -4.38 -8.52
CA VAL A 145 -14.79 -3.95 -7.12
C VAL A 145 -13.43 -3.37 -6.81
N VAL A 146 -13.41 -2.07 -6.53
CA VAL A 146 -12.18 -1.29 -6.34
C VAL A 146 -11.81 -1.24 -4.86
N PHE A 147 -10.53 -1.43 -4.55
CA PHE A 147 -9.99 -1.25 -3.21
C PHE A 147 -8.65 -0.56 -3.28
N HIS A 148 -8.42 0.44 -2.43
CA HIS A 148 -7.09 0.91 -2.15
C HIS A 148 -6.20 -0.25 -1.66
N THR A 149 -4.94 -0.27 -2.10
CA THR A 149 -3.98 -1.29 -1.68
C THR A 149 -3.75 -1.30 -0.16
N THR A 150 -3.86 -0.13 0.50
CA THR A 150 -3.77 0.03 1.96
C THR A 150 -4.67 1.15 2.47
N ALA A 151 -4.84 1.26 3.80
CA ALA A 151 -5.62 2.32 4.44
C ALA A 151 -4.77 3.48 5.01
N GLY A 152 -3.61 3.76 4.41
CA GLY A 152 -2.75 4.88 4.86
C GLY A 152 -1.46 4.47 5.55
N THR A 153 -1.01 3.23 5.41
CA THR A 153 0.28 2.79 5.96
C THR A 153 1.44 3.46 5.19
N PRO A 154 2.28 4.28 5.83
CA PRO A 154 3.39 4.95 5.15
C PRO A 154 4.45 3.96 4.70
N ALA A 155 4.97 4.13 3.49
CA ALA A 155 6.09 3.34 2.98
C ALA A 155 7.41 4.11 3.03
N PHE A 156 7.41 5.32 2.47
CA PHE A 156 8.58 6.18 2.37
C PHE A 156 8.13 7.62 2.05
N GLU A 157 8.94 8.60 2.45
CA GLU A 157 8.80 9.99 1.96
C GLU A 157 9.85 10.23 0.88
N LEU A 158 9.41 10.58 -0.31
CA LEU A 158 10.29 10.92 -1.43
C LEU A 158 10.70 12.39 -1.35
N ARG A 159 11.96 12.68 -1.69
CA ARG A 159 12.44 14.05 -1.95
C ARG A 159 13.39 14.06 -3.13
N LYS A 160 12.92 14.61 -4.25
CA LYS A 160 13.72 14.68 -5.47
C LYS A 160 15.08 15.36 -5.21
N GLY A 161 16.14 14.76 -5.72
CA GLY A 161 17.52 15.25 -5.57
C GLY A 161 18.25 14.80 -4.30
N HIS A 162 17.58 14.15 -3.34
CA HIS A 162 18.23 13.54 -2.17
C HIS A 162 18.65 12.09 -2.49
N THR A 163 19.66 11.93 -3.34
CA THR A 163 20.15 10.63 -3.83
C THR A 163 21.52 10.29 -3.27
N ILE A 164 21.92 9.01 -3.33
CA ILE A 164 23.30 8.60 -3.04
C ILE A 164 24.19 8.90 -4.27
N PRO A 165 25.16 9.83 -4.20
CA PRO A 165 26.02 10.17 -5.33
C PRO A 165 26.95 9.00 -5.67
N GLY A 166 27.20 8.80 -6.97
CA GLY A 166 28.20 7.85 -7.46
C GLY A 166 27.76 6.37 -7.48
N LEU A 167 26.49 6.05 -7.21
CA LEU A 167 26.01 4.68 -7.35
C LEU A 167 26.04 4.20 -8.81
N THR A 168 26.64 3.03 -9.01
CA THR A 168 26.54 2.25 -10.26
C THR A 168 25.12 1.70 -10.44
N GLU A 169 24.78 1.29 -11.66
CA GLU A 169 23.46 0.71 -11.96
C GLU A 169 23.20 -0.59 -11.15
N GLU A 170 24.23 -1.41 -10.92
CA GLU A 170 24.11 -2.61 -10.10
C GLU A 170 23.83 -2.27 -8.64
N GLN A 171 24.48 -1.24 -8.09
CA GLN A 171 24.22 -0.80 -6.72
C GLN A 171 22.82 -0.20 -6.58
N ARG A 172 22.32 0.52 -7.60
CA ARG A 172 20.92 1.02 -7.60
C ARG A 172 19.92 -0.12 -7.52
N LYS A 173 20.18 -1.24 -8.22
CA LYS A 173 19.34 -2.44 -8.17
C LYS A 173 19.35 -3.15 -6.82
N GLN A 174 20.33 -2.88 -5.96
CA GLN A 174 20.41 -3.45 -4.61
C GLN A 174 19.69 -2.59 -3.56
N LEU A 175 19.22 -1.39 -3.91
CA LEU A 175 18.48 -0.56 -2.99
C LEU A 175 17.13 -1.19 -2.63
N LYS A 176 16.84 -1.23 -1.34
CA LYS A 176 15.56 -1.74 -0.78
C LYS A 176 14.46 -0.67 -0.72
N PHE A 177 14.83 0.58 -1.03
CA PHE A 177 13.94 1.75 -1.10
C PHE A 177 14.28 2.54 -2.37
N PRO A 178 13.36 3.38 -2.88
CA PRO A 178 13.65 4.31 -3.96
C PRO A 178 14.91 5.13 -3.67
N GLU A 179 15.69 5.46 -4.69
CA GLU A 179 16.98 6.14 -4.53
C GLU A 179 16.89 7.53 -3.89
N ASP A 180 15.74 8.17 -4.06
CA ASP A 180 15.37 9.48 -3.54
C ASP A 180 14.46 9.39 -2.31
N ALA A 181 14.43 8.23 -1.64
CA ALA A 181 13.77 8.05 -0.36
C ALA A 181 14.49 8.84 0.74
N TYR A 182 13.83 9.89 1.23
CA TYR A 182 14.30 10.67 2.36
C TYR A 182 13.94 10.02 3.69
N THR A 183 12.79 9.37 3.77
CA THR A 183 12.46 8.44 4.85
C THR A 183 12.00 7.13 4.25
N GLY A 184 12.27 6.02 4.93
CA GLY A 184 11.71 4.71 4.63
C GLY A 184 11.10 4.12 5.89
N VAL A 185 10.17 3.19 5.74
CA VAL A 185 9.58 2.47 6.87
C VAL A 185 9.94 1.00 6.77
N ALA A 186 10.50 0.46 7.84
CA ALA A 186 10.75 -0.96 8.00
C ALA A 186 9.74 -1.58 8.96
N ILE A 187 9.58 -2.89 8.89
CA ILE A 187 8.73 -3.67 9.79
C ILE A 187 9.52 -4.83 10.38
N ASN A 188 9.43 -4.99 11.70
CA ASN A 188 9.89 -6.19 12.39
C ASN A 188 8.91 -7.34 12.06
N GLN A 189 9.37 -8.33 11.31
CA GLN A 189 8.53 -9.43 10.83
C GLN A 189 8.03 -10.36 11.95
N ILE A 190 8.60 -10.28 13.15
CA ILE A 190 8.22 -11.09 14.31
C ILE A 190 7.18 -10.35 15.14
N THR A 191 7.43 -9.08 15.44
CA THR A 191 6.58 -8.30 16.36
C THR A 191 5.50 -7.48 15.65
N GLY A 192 5.61 -7.29 14.34
CA GLY A 192 4.74 -6.41 13.55
C GLY A 192 5.00 -4.92 13.75
N GLN A 193 5.99 -4.55 14.58
CA GLN A 193 6.32 -3.16 14.88
C GLN A 193 6.99 -2.48 13.68
N ILE A 194 6.57 -1.25 13.40
CA ILE A 194 7.16 -0.41 12.36
C ILE A 194 8.31 0.43 12.92
N ALA A 195 9.36 0.59 12.13
CA ALA A 195 10.55 1.37 12.46
C ALA A 195 10.82 2.40 11.33
N PRO A 196 10.73 3.71 11.60
CA PRO A 196 11.09 4.72 10.62
C PRO A 196 12.62 4.76 10.43
N LEU A 197 13.04 4.93 9.19
CA LEU A 197 14.43 5.00 8.75
C LEU A 197 14.64 6.34 8.07
N GLN A 198 15.42 7.21 8.69
CA GLN A 198 15.65 8.56 8.18
C GLN A 198 16.97 8.66 7.43
N TYR A 199 16.92 9.32 6.27
CA TYR A 199 18.09 9.79 5.55
C TYR A 199 18.88 10.77 6.42
N GLU A 200 20.17 10.53 6.63
CA GLU A 200 21.04 11.49 7.29
C GLU A 200 22.40 11.54 6.62
N GLU A 201 23.01 12.73 6.62
CA GLU A 201 24.42 12.91 6.30
C GLU A 201 25.20 13.08 7.59
N ARG A 202 26.22 12.25 7.81
CA ARG A 202 27.07 12.32 9.00
C ARG A 202 28.52 12.54 8.62
N TYR A 203 29.23 13.32 9.42
CA TYR A 203 30.68 13.45 9.27
C TYR A 203 31.35 12.20 9.81
N LYS A 204 32.25 11.62 9.02
CA LYS A 204 33.05 10.50 9.46
C LYS A 204 34.06 10.96 10.52
N PHE A 205 34.13 10.24 11.63
CA PHE A 205 35.11 10.53 12.68
C PHE A 205 36.53 10.40 12.12
N GLY A 206 37.31 11.48 12.19
CA GLY A 206 38.68 11.53 11.68
C GLY A 206 38.82 11.82 10.17
N ALA A 207 37.72 12.08 9.45
CA ALA A 207 37.78 12.56 8.07
C ALA A 207 37.67 14.10 8.00
N ASP A 208 38.22 14.70 6.94
CA ASP A 208 38.02 16.13 6.66
C ASP A 208 36.53 16.45 6.48
N LYS A 209 36.13 17.67 6.84
CA LYS A 209 34.73 18.15 6.79
C LYS A 209 34.07 18.06 5.41
N GLU A 210 34.82 17.75 4.36
CA GLU A 210 34.32 17.58 3.00
C GLU A 210 33.81 16.15 2.73
N HIS A 211 34.09 15.17 3.59
CA HIS A 211 33.65 13.78 3.43
C HIS A 211 32.51 13.45 4.40
N LYS A 212 31.29 13.38 3.88
CA LYS A 212 30.10 12.94 4.62
C LYS A 212 29.70 11.53 4.22
N ASP A 213 29.39 10.70 5.20
CA ASP A 213 28.74 9.41 4.99
C ASP A 213 27.23 9.62 4.87
N ILE A 214 26.63 9.02 3.83
CA ILE A 214 25.20 9.10 3.56
C ILE A 214 24.53 7.85 4.10
N PHE A 215 23.62 8.04 5.06
CA PHE A 215 22.82 6.99 5.65
C PHE A 215 21.44 6.96 4.99
N HIS A 216 21.39 6.47 3.75
CA HIS A 216 20.13 6.20 3.05
C HIS A 216 19.27 5.16 3.79
N PRO A 217 17.93 5.17 3.67
CA PRO A 217 17.05 4.17 4.31
C PRO A 217 17.47 2.71 4.10
N THR A 218 17.99 2.34 2.93
CA THR A 218 18.55 0.99 2.69
C THR A 218 19.69 0.66 3.67
N VAL A 219 20.66 1.56 3.81
CA VAL A 219 21.81 1.39 4.71
C VAL A 219 21.36 1.41 6.17
N ARG A 220 20.35 2.23 6.50
CA ARG A 220 19.74 2.24 7.84
C ARG A 220 19.09 0.92 8.19
N LEU A 221 18.39 0.29 7.25
CA LEU A 221 17.76 -1.01 7.43
C LEU A 221 18.81 -2.11 7.68
N GLU A 222 19.91 -2.08 6.94
CA GLU A 222 21.03 -3.01 7.13
C GLU A 222 21.65 -2.84 8.51
N ASN A 223 22.01 -1.60 8.88
CA ASN A 223 22.53 -1.29 10.21
C ASN A 223 21.57 -1.67 11.33
N LEU A 224 20.25 -1.53 11.12
CA LEU A 224 19.25 -1.90 12.11
C LEU A 224 19.24 -3.43 12.36
N ASN A 225 19.27 -4.23 11.30
CA ASN A 225 19.37 -5.69 11.40
C ASN A 225 20.71 -6.13 12.01
N GLU A 226 21.81 -5.56 11.57
CA GLU A 226 23.15 -5.86 12.09
C GLU A 226 23.27 -5.49 13.57
N SER A 227 22.81 -4.29 13.95
CA SER A 227 22.87 -3.85 15.35
C SER A 227 21.98 -4.70 16.26
N GLU A 228 20.77 -5.08 15.83
CA GLU A 228 19.94 -6.00 16.62
C GLU A 228 20.63 -7.35 16.78
N TRP A 229 21.24 -7.86 15.71
CA TRP A 229 21.94 -9.14 15.73
C TRP A 229 23.19 -9.13 16.61
N ASP A 230 24.02 -8.10 16.50
CA ASP A 230 25.21 -7.91 17.32
C ASP A 230 24.84 -7.83 18.82
N ASN A 231 23.73 -7.17 19.15
CA ASN A 231 23.23 -7.10 20.52
C ASN A 231 22.79 -8.47 21.06
N GLU A 232 22.22 -9.33 20.22
CA GLU A 232 21.90 -10.72 20.59
C GLU A 232 23.17 -11.55 20.80
N GLN A 233 24.14 -11.42 19.90
CA GLN A 233 25.43 -12.08 20.04
C GLN A 233 26.15 -11.64 21.32
N LEU A 234 26.21 -10.34 21.59
CA LEU A 234 26.82 -9.77 22.79
C LEU A 234 26.14 -10.26 24.06
N ARG A 235 24.81 -10.41 24.05
CA ARG A 235 24.06 -10.93 25.21
C ARG A 235 24.49 -12.36 25.55
N VAL A 236 24.60 -13.23 24.55
CA VAL A 236 25.09 -14.60 24.78
C VAL A 236 26.55 -14.58 25.25
N GLN A 237 27.41 -13.78 24.61
CA GLN A 237 28.81 -13.65 25.04
C GLN A 237 28.92 -13.18 26.50
N THR A 238 28.07 -12.24 26.92
CA THR A 238 28.00 -11.77 28.31
C THR A 238 27.61 -12.91 29.25
N TYR A 239 26.61 -13.73 28.90
CA TYR A 239 26.26 -14.92 29.70
C TYR A 239 27.42 -15.91 29.82
N LEU A 240 28.16 -16.15 28.73
CA LEU A 240 29.31 -17.06 28.73
C LEU A 240 30.46 -16.53 29.60
N GLU A 241 30.74 -15.23 29.52
CA GLU A 241 31.77 -14.56 30.32
C GLU A 241 31.40 -14.48 31.80
N ASP A 242 30.14 -14.19 32.12
CA ASP A 242 29.65 -14.19 33.51
C ASP A 242 29.73 -15.59 34.12
N MET A 243 29.37 -16.64 33.36
CA MET A 243 29.57 -18.02 33.80
C MET A 243 31.05 -18.30 34.10
N ARG A 244 31.98 -17.85 33.24
CA ARG A 244 33.42 -18.02 33.46
C ARG A 244 33.89 -17.31 34.74
N ARG A 245 33.49 -16.05 34.95
CA ARG A 245 33.82 -15.29 36.17
C ARG A 245 33.27 -15.93 37.43
N ILE A 246 32.04 -16.45 37.37
CA ILE A 246 31.43 -17.17 38.48
C ILE A 246 32.18 -18.48 38.75
N GLN A 247 32.59 -19.21 37.72
CA GLN A 247 33.41 -20.42 37.86
C GLN A 247 34.76 -20.11 38.51
N GLU A 248 35.47 -19.05 38.09
CA GLU A 248 36.73 -18.61 38.71
C GLU A 248 36.53 -18.26 40.20
N ARG A 249 35.45 -17.52 40.53
CA ARG A 249 35.10 -17.21 41.92
C ARG A 249 34.77 -18.48 42.73
N MET A 250 34.02 -19.41 42.15
CA MET A 250 33.69 -20.68 42.79
C MET A 250 34.96 -21.48 43.08
N GLN A 251 35.93 -21.54 42.16
CA GLN A 251 37.21 -22.21 42.40
C GLN A 251 37.96 -21.59 43.58
N GLY A 252 38.01 -20.26 43.67
CA GLY A 252 38.64 -19.56 44.79
C GLY A 252 37.96 -19.85 46.14
N ILE A 253 36.61 -19.85 46.19
CA ILE A 253 35.86 -20.20 47.40
C ILE A 253 36.05 -21.68 47.75
N ALA A 254 36.03 -22.57 46.74
CA ALA A 254 36.19 -24.00 46.93
C ALA A 254 37.57 -24.33 47.54
N GLN A 255 38.64 -23.69 47.05
CA GLN A 255 39.98 -23.84 47.64
C GLN A 255 40.02 -23.41 49.12
N GLN A 256 39.38 -22.30 49.47
CA GLN A 256 39.29 -21.84 50.87
C GLN A 256 38.45 -22.78 51.74
N ALA A 257 37.30 -23.22 51.22
CA ALA A 257 36.42 -24.17 51.89
C ALA A 257 37.13 -25.50 52.16
N GLU A 258 37.92 -25.97 51.20
CA GLU A 258 38.63 -27.24 51.29
C GLU A 258 39.61 -27.29 52.48
N HIS A 259 40.35 -26.21 52.73
CA HIS A 259 41.22 -26.11 53.91
C HIS A 259 40.43 -26.27 55.22
N LEU A 260 39.24 -25.68 55.29
CA LEU A 260 38.36 -25.79 56.44
C LEU A 260 37.71 -27.19 56.53
N GLU A 261 37.32 -27.81 55.42
CA GLU A 261 36.83 -29.19 55.40
C GLU A 261 37.88 -30.18 55.93
N TYR A 262 39.15 -30.00 55.55
CA TYR A 262 40.24 -30.78 56.10
C TYR A 262 40.33 -30.63 57.62
N GLY A 263 40.28 -29.39 58.13
CA GLY A 263 40.28 -29.12 59.58
C GLY A 263 39.06 -29.74 60.29
N LYS A 264 37.89 -29.72 59.65
CA LYS A 264 36.66 -30.33 60.17
C LYS A 264 36.82 -31.83 60.32
N HIS A 265 37.37 -32.50 59.30
CA HIS A 265 37.64 -33.94 59.32
C HIS A 265 38.60 -34.37 60.43
N HIS A 266 39.52 -33.49 60.83
CA HIS A 266 40.48 -33.76 61.90
C HIS A 266 40.02 -33.24 63.27
N GLY A 267 38.82 -32.65 63.36
CA GLY A 267 38.27 -32.14 64.62
C GLY A 267 39.01 -30.93 65.18
N VAL A 268 39.70 -30.14 64.35
CA VAL A 268 40.55 -29.02 64.77
C VAL A 268 39.97 -27.63 64.52
N LEU A 269 38.76 -27.53 63.95
CA LEU A 269 38.12 -26.22 63.69
C LEU A 269 37.52 -25.60 64.96
N ASN A 270 37.71 -24.29 65.11
CA ASN A 270 36.97 -23.49 66.07
C ASN A 270 35.57 -23.08 65.54
N ASP A 271 34.73 -22.49 66.41
CA ASP A 271 33.35 -22.09 66.08
C ASP A 271 33.26 -21.06 64.93
N GLU A 272 34.24 -20.17 64.81
CA GLU A 272 34.28 -19.17 63.74
C GLU A 272 34.57 -19.82 62.39
N GLU A 273 35.55 -20.73 62.36
CA GLU A 273 35.90 -21.48 61.17
C GLU A 273 34.77 -22.42 60.72
N GLN A 274 34.03 -23.01 61.66
CA GLN A 274 32.82 -23.78 61.34
C GLN A 274 31.74 -22.90 60.70
N ARG A 275 31.48 -21.70 61.24
CA ARG A 275 30.53 -20.74 60.64
C ARG A 275 30.99 -20.31 59.24
N ARG A 276 32.29 -20.06 59.07
CA ARG A 276 32.87 -19.67 57.78
C ARG A 276 32.72 -20.78 56.74
N LEU A 277 32.95 -22.03 57.12
CA LEU A 277 32.75 -23.18 56.24
C LEU A 277 31.28 -23.30 55.78
N VAL A 278 30.31 -23.12 56.69
CA VAL A 278 28.88 -23.11 56.34
C VAL A 278 28.57 -21.97 55.35
N SER A 279 29.15 -20.79 55.56
CA SER A 279 29.00 -19.67 54.62
C SER A 279 29.57 -20.00 53.24
N TYR A 280 30.76 -20.60 53.17
CA TYR A 280 31.35 -20.98 51.88
C TYR A 280 30.52 -22.01 51.12
N ARG A 281 29.99 -23.03 51.80
CA ARG A 281 29.08 -24.01 51.17
C ARG A 281 27.84 -23.33 50.59
N ARG A 282 27.20 -22.46 51.38
CA ARG A 282 26.03 -21.68 50.92
C ARG A 282 26.39 -20.82 49.70
N ASP A 283 27.54 -20.16 49.73
CA ASP A 283 27.97 -19.30 48.63
C ASP A 283 28.25 -20.12 47.35
N LEU A 284 28.85 -21.32 47.48
CA LEU A 284 29.04 -22.24 46.35
C LEU A 284 27.71 -22.70 45.75
N ASP A 285 26.74 -23.09 46.58
CA ASP A 285 25.41 -23.49 46.11
C ASP A 285 24.71 -22.35 45.34
N VAL A 286 24.79 -21.12 45.85
CA VAL A 286 24.22 -19.93 45.20
C VAL A 286 24.89 -19.68 43.85
N LEU A 287 26.22 -19.75 43.78
CA LEU A 287 26.97 -19.54 42.54
C LEU A 287 26.69 -20.65 41.51
N GLN A 288 26.55 -21.90 41.94
CA GLN A 288 26.16 -23.01 41.07
C GLN A 288 24.75 -22.82 40.50
N GLY A 289 23.79 -22.37 41.33
CA GLY A 289 22.46 -22.00 40.88
C GLY A 289 22.49 -20.88 39.83
N HIS A 290 23.38 -19.89 40.01
CA HIS A 290 23.56 -18.80 39.05
C HIS A 290 24.12 -19.30 37.70
N ILE A 291 25.14 -20.17 37.70
CA ILE A 291 25.65 -20.80 36.46
C ILE A 291 24.54 -21.55 35.73
N LYS A 292 23.73 -22.34 36.47
CA LYS A 292 22.62 -23.09 35.87
C LYS A 292 21.62 -22.17 35.17
N ASN A 293 21.26 -21.05 35.81
CA ASN A 293 20.36 -20.05 35.24
C ASN A 293 20.96 -19.39 33.98
N LEU A 294 22.22 -18.96 34.03
CA LEU A 294 22.91 -18.36 32.88
C LEU A 294 23.04 -19.35 31.71
N SER A 295 23.31 -20.63 32.01
CA SER A 295 23.35 -21.69 31.00
C SER A 295 22.00 -21.87 30.31
N GLN A 296 20.90 -21.82 31.07
CA GLN A 296 19.55 -21.91 30.51
C GLN A 296 19.21 -20.68 29.66
N LEU A 297 19.54 -19.47 30.11
CA LEU A 297 19.33 -18.23 29.35
C LEU A 297 20.14 -18.24 28.05
N SER A 298 21.41 -18.64 28.11
CA SER A 298 22.28 -18.78 26.93
C SER A 298 21.70 -19.76 25.91
N ARG A 299 21.22 -20.93 26.36
CA ARG A 299 20.59 -21.91 25.44
C ARG A 299 19.29 -21.41 24.83
N SER A 300 18.44 -20.75 25.61
CA SER A 300 17.20 -20.16 25.10
C SER A 300 17.50 -19.13 24.03
N GLN A 301 18.42 -18.20 24.32
CA GLN A 301 18.82 -17.15 23.37
C GLN A 301 19.45 -17.75 22.11
N LEU A 302 20.31 -18.77 22.23
CA LEU A 302 20.87 -19.48 21.07
C LEU A 302 19.79 -20.16 20.21
N GLY A 303 18.76 -20.73 20.83
CA GLY A 303 17.62 -21.31 20.13
C GLY A 303 16.79 -20.27 19.37
N ASP A 304 16.57 -19.11 19.98
CA ASP A 304 15.88 -17.98 19.35
C ASP A 304 16.69 -17.43 18.18
N MET A 305 17.99 -17.22 18.39
CA MET A 305 18.96 -16.81 17.36
C MET A 305 18.96 -17.77 16.17
N TRP A 306 19.02 -19.08 16.43
CA TRP A 306 18.95 -20.10 15.38
C TRP A 306 17.65 -20.01 14.59
N THR A 307 16.50 -19.90 15.29
CA THR A 307 15.19 -19.78 14.67
C THR A 307 15.10 -18.53 13.78
N LYS A 308 15.69 -17.41 14.23
CA LYS A 308 15.73 -16.16 13.46
C LYS A 308 16.57 -16.32 12.19
N VAL A 309 17.75 -16.94 12.28
CA VAL A 309 18.59 -17.23 11.12
C VAL A 309 17.84 -18.12 10.14
N GLU A 310 17.27 -19.24 10.58
CA GLU A 310 16.53 -20.19 9.74
C GLU A 310 15.33 -19.54 9.03
N LYS A 311 14.59 -18.66 9.71
CA LYS A 311 13.41 -18.00 9.13
C LYS A 311 13.76 -16.78 8.29
N TYR A 312 14.62 -15.90 8.78
CA TYR A 312 14.74 -14.53 8.26
C TYR A 312 16.09 -14.19 7.64
N ALA A 313 17.12 -15.03 7.71
CA ALA A 313 18.34 -14.76 6.94
C ALA A 313 18.10 -14.88 5.42
N ASP A 314 18.92 -14.19 4.65
CA ASP A 314 18.90 -14.27 3.19
C ASP A 314 19.12 -15.71 2.69
N ALA A 315 18.49 -16.09 1.58
CA ALA A 315 18.54 -17.47 1.08
C ALA A 315 19.97 -17.91 0.71
N ASP A 316 20.75 -17.04 0.08
CA ASP A 316 22.13 -17.34 -0.28
C ASP A 316 23.02 -17.36 0.96
N ALA A 317 22.78 -16.45 1.91
CA ALA A 317 23.50 -16.45 3.19
C ALA A 317 23.21 -17.71 4.02
N LYS A 318 21.95 -18.15 4.10
CA LYS A 318 21.54 -19.43 4.71
C LYS A 318 22.22 -20.59 4.03
N LYS A 319 22.18 -20.63 2.69
CA LYS A 319 22.78 -21.70 1.90
C LYS A 319 24.27 -21.83 2.22
N LYS A 320 25.01 -20.72 2.15
CA LYS A 320 26.43 -20.69 2.53
C LYS A 320 26.64 -21.19 3.96
N PHE A 321 25.87 -20.65 4.90
CA PHE A 321 25.99 -21.02 6.30
C PHE A 321 25.70 -22.51 6.60
N PHE A 322 24.66 -23.10 6.00
CA PHE A 322 24.26 -24.48 6.28
C PHE A 322 25.00 -25.53 5.42
N GLU A 323 25.48 -25.15 4.23
CA GLU A 323 26.05 -26.09 3.26
C GLU A 323 27.58 -26.05 3.18
N GLU A 324 28.23 -24.94 3.54
CA GLU A 324 29.70 -24.84 3.49
C GLU A 324 30.37 -25.74 4.53
N GLU A 325 31.40 -26.48 4.12
CA GLU A 325 32.00 -27.54 4.94
C GLU A 325 32.57 -27.03 6.27
N HIS A 326 33.03 -25.77 6.30
CA HIS A 326 33.63 -25.15 7.47
C HIS A 326 32.59 -24.72 8.52
N THR A 327 31.41 -24.23 8.13
CA THR A 327 30.32 -23.85 9.04
C THR A 327 29.45 -25.05 9.43
N LYS A 328 29.28 -26.01 8.51
CA LYS A 328 28.49 -27.24 8.73
C LYS A 328 29.01 -28.08 9.88
N LYS A 329 30.31 -28.01 10.20
CA LYS A 329 30.93 -28.74 11.33
C LYS A 329 30.79 -28.00 12.66
N LEU A 330 30.62 -26.67 12.67
CA LEU A 330 30.61 -25.87 13.90
C LEU A 330 29.51 -26.28 14.90
N PHE A 331 28.29 -26.58 14.42
CA PHE A 331 27.19 -27.00 15.29
C PHE A 331 27.29 -28.45 15.78
N PRO A 332 27.59 -29.44 14.91
CA PRO A 332 27.95 -30.78 15.35
C PRO A 332 29.08 -30.79 16.37
N ASP A 333 30.13 -30.00 16.15
CA ASP A 333 31.29 -29.92 17.04
C ASP A 333 30.87 -29.30 18.39
N ALA A 334 30.14 -28.18 18.39
CA ALA A 334 29.61 -27.58 19.61
C ALA A 334 28.69 -28.55 20.39
N LYS A 335 27.85 -29.32 19.68
CA LYS A 335 26.99 -30.36 20.26
C LYS A 335 27.82 -31.51 20.85
N GLU A 336 28.84 -31.99 20.16
CA GLU A 336 29.72 -33.04 20.66
C GLU A 336 30.45 -32.57 21.93
N LYS A 337 31.02 -31.36 21.92
CA LYS A 337 31.66 -30.77 23.10
C LYS A 337 30.68 -30.60 24.26
N TRP A 338 29.44 -30.25 23.98
CA TRP A 338 28.38 -30.19 24.97
C TRP A 338 28.08 -31.56 25.60
N GLU A 339 27.94 -32.61 24.78
CA GLU A 339 27.69 -33.98 25.26
C GLU A 339 28.85 -34.49 26.10
N GLN A 340 30.09 -34.19 25.69
CA GLN A 340 31.30 -34.51 26.45
C GLN A 340 31.31 -33.78 27.80
N LEU A 341 30.99 -32.48 27.82
CA LEU A 341 30.88 -31.69 29.05
C LEU A 341 29.79 -32.25 29.99
N GLN A 342 28.61 -32.58 29.46
CA GLN A 342 27.53 -33.19 30.24
C GLN A 342 27.94 -34.54 30.84
N LYS A 343 28.66 -35.36 30.09
CA LYS A 343 29.18 -36.64 30.59
C LYS A 343 30.20 -36.43 31.71
N ALA A 344 31.09 -35.44 31.58
CA ALA A 344 32.06 -35.08 32.61
C ALA A 344 31.36 -34.59 33.89
N ILE A 345 30.35 -33.71 33.76
CA ILE A 345 29.53 -33.21 34.89
C ILE A 345 28.84 -34.37 35.61
N LYS A 346 28.13 -35.25 34.89
CA LYS A 346 27.48 -36.42 35.49
C LYS A 346 28.47 -37.36 36.18
N THR A 347 29.66 -37.51 35.62
CA THR A 347 30.73 -38.32 36.23
C THR A 347 31.19 -37.68 37.54
N TYR A 348 31.37 -36.36 37.57
CA TYR A 348 31.74 -35.63 38.78
C TYR A 348 30.65 -35.72 39.86
N GLU A 349 29.38 -35.51 39.52
CA GLU A 349 28.24 -35.64 40.46
C GLU A 349 28.15 -37.04 41.06
N ALA A 350 28.27 -38.09 40.24
CA ALA A 350 28.27 -39.48 40.72
C ALA A 350 29.47 -39.81 41.62
N VAL A 351 30.59 -39.12 41.43
CA VAL A 351 31.81 -39.24 42.23
C VAL A 351 31.70 -38.48 43.55
N GLU A 352 30.95 -37.38 43.57
CA GLU A 352 30.67 -36.60 44.77
C GLU A 352 29.81 -37.37 45.77
N ASP A 353 28.81 -38.10 45.27
CA ASP A 353 27.94 -38.98 46.07
C ASP A 353 28.68 -40.20 46.64
N ASN A 354 29.83 -40.58 46.07
CA ASN A 354 30.57 -41.79 46.43
C ASN A 354 31.77 -41.45 47.33
N GLN A 355 31.65 -41.67 48.64
CA GLN A 355 32.63 -41.27 49.69
C GLN A 355 34.04 -41.92 49.61
N ARG A 356 34.37 -42.66 48.53
CA ARG A 356 35.59 -43.49 48.41
C ARG A 356 36.64 -42.97 47.42
N ILE A 357 36.53 -41.75 46.93
CA ILE A 357 37.39 -41.23 45.86
C ILE A 357 38.45 -40.27 46.41
N THR A 358 39.68 -40.39 45.89
CA THR A 358 40.82 -39.56 46.31
C THR A 358 40.61 -38.09 45.90
N LYS A 359 41.13 -37.18 46.72
CA LYS A 359 41.13 -35.73 46.47
C LYS A 359 41.67 -35.38 45.08
N GLU A 360 42.79 -35.99 44.71
CA GLU A 360 43.46 -35.79 43.41
C GLU A 360 42.53 -36.10 42.23
N ARG A 361 41.69 -37.13 42.36
CA ARG A 361 40.75 -37.51 41.30
C ARG A 361 39.59 -36.52 41.16
N LYS A 362 39.13 -35.92 42.26
CA LYS A 362 38.11 -34.85 42.23
C LYS A 362 38.64 -33.58 41.58
N GLU A 363 39.87 -33.18 41.92
CA GLU A 363 40.55 -32.03 41.30
C GLU A 363 40.78 -32.23 39.80
N GLU A 364 41.19 -33.44 39.39
CA GLU A 364 41.37 -33.80 37.98
C GLU A 364 40.05 -33.68 37.20
N LEU A 365 38.95 -34.19 37.74
CA LEU A 365 37.62 -34.12 37.10
C LEU A 365 37.10 -32.68 37.03
N ALA A 366 37.28 -31.88 38.08
CA ALA A 366 36.90 -30.46 38.08
C ALA A 366 37.69 -29.67 37.02
N LYS A 367 38.99 -29.95 36.87
CA LYS A 367 39.84 -29.36 35.83
C LYS A 367 39.42 -29.79 34.41
N ASP A 368 39.09 -31.07 34.21
CA ASP A 368 38.57 -31.58 32.93
C ASP A 368 37.23 -30.91 32.56
N ILE A 369 36.31 -30.76 33.52
CA ILE A 369 35.05 -30.01 33.31
C ILE A 369 35.32 -28.57 32.90
N GLY A 370 36.25 -27.88 33.58
CA GLY A 370 36.63 -26.50 33.24
C GLY A 370 37.15 -26.38 31.80
N LEU A 371 38.08 -27.26 31.41
CA LEU A 371 38.64 -27.29 30.05
C LEU A 371 37.57 -27.58 28.99
N ARG A 372 36.69 -28.55 29.23
CA ARG A 372 35.58 -28.86 28.32
C ARG A 372 34.56 -27.73 28.23
N SER A 373 34.32 -27.03 29.34
CA SER A 373 33.44 -25.86 29.37
C SER A 373 34.02 -24.72 28.54
N GLU A 374 35.31 -24.44 28.66
CA GLU A 374 35.98 -23.45 27.82
C GLU A 374 35.96 -23.83 26.34
N GLU A 375 36.21 -25.10 26.02
CA GLU A 375 36.19 -25.58 24.64
C GLU A 375 34.78 -25.47 24.04
N TYR A 376 33.76 -25.88 24.78
CA TYR A 376 32.36 -25.69 24.38
C TYR A 376 32.04 -24.21 24.14
N ASN A 377 32.39 -23.32 25.10
CA ASN A 377 32.13 -21.89 24.97
C ASN A 377 32.83 -21.28 23.75
N LYS A 378 34.08 -21.67 23.47
CA LYS A 378 34.81 -21.24 22.27
C LYS A 378 34.09 -21.68 21.01
N GLN A 379 33.64 -22.93 20.92
CA GLN A 379 32.89 -23.43 19.76
C GLN A 379 31.57 -22.70 19.57
N VAL A 380 30.83 -22.41 20.65
CA VAL A 380 29.59 -21.62 20.57
C VAL A 380 29.86 -20.21 20.04
N ILE A 381 30.86 -19.51 20.58
CA ILE A 381 31.23 -18.16 20.13
C ILE A 381 31.63 -18.18 18.66
N THR A 382 32.45 -19.16 18.25
CA THR A 382 32.86 -19.32 16.85
C THR A 382 31.65 -19.61 15.95
N ALA A 383 30.75 -20.52 16.35
CA ALA A 383 29.55 -20.84 15.58
C ALA A 383 28.64 -19.61 15.41
N MET A 384 28.43 -18.85 16.48
CA MET A 384 27.65 -17.61 16.45
C MET A 384 28.27 -16.54 15.54
N ALA A 385 29.59 -16.35 15.61
CA ALA A 385 30.28 -15.34 14.80
C ALA A 385 30.15 -15.57 13.28
N HIS A 386 29.89 -16.82 12.88
CA HIS A 386 29.66 -17.17 11.47
C HIS A 386 28.18 -17.20 11.10
N MET A 387 27.25 -17.03 12.05
CA MET A 387 25.82 -16.99 11.73
C MET A 387 25.49 -15.73 10.90
N PRO A 388 24.78 -15.88 9.77
CA PRO A 388 24.41 -14.74 8.95
C PRO A 388 23.39 -13.86 9.67
N THR A 389 23.48 -12.55 9.47
CA THR A 389 22.54 -11.59 10.04
C THR A 389 21.12 -11.84 9.52
N PRO A 390 20.15 -12.21 10.40
CA PRO A 390 18.77 -12.36 9.99
C PRO A 390 18.17 -11.01 9.60
N GLN A 391 17.38 -10.98 8.53
CA GLN A 391 16.65 -9.79 8.09
C GLN A 391 15.32 -9.67 8.88
N VAL A 392 15.42 -9.55 10.21
CA VAL A 392 14.25 -9.44 11.09
C VAL A 392 13.40 -8.22 10.72
N TYR A 393 14.07 -7.11 10.39
CA TYR A 393 13.47 -5.96 9.73
C TYR A 393 13.58 -6.08 8.22
N ARG A 394 12.48 -5.77 7.52
CA ARG A 394 12.46 -5.58 6.05
C ARG A 394 11.63 -4.37 5.66
N PRO A 395 11.70 -3.87 4.40
CA PRO A 395 10.86 -2.76 3.97
C PRO A 395 9.37 -3.08 4.15
N VAL A 396 8.61 -2.13 4.68
CA VAL A 396 7.17 -2.33 4.91
C VAL A 396 6.42 -2.56 3.60
N ASN A 397 6.88 -1.96 2.50
CA ASN A 397 6.28 -2.09 1.18
C ASN A 397 6.34 -3.54 0.66
N ASP A 398 7.51 -4.19 0.80
CA ASP A 398 7.68 -5.60 0.46
C ASP A 398 6.85 -6.51 1.35
N PHE A 399 6.76 -6.16 2.64
CA PHE A 399 5.95 -6.92 3.57
C PHE A 399 4.46 -6.85 3.23
N ALA A 400 3.97 -5.66 2.95
CA ALA A 400 2.60 -5.45 2.57
C ALA A 400 2.25 -6.11 1.23
N LYS A 401 3.15 -6.07 0.23
CA LYS A 401 2.97 -6.78 -1.04
C LYS A 401 2.64 -8.26 -0.79
N GLU A 402 3.37 -8.92 0.10
CA GLU A 402 3.12 -10.31 0.47
C GLU A 402 1.75 -10.47 1.14
N LYS A 403 1.43 -9.65 2.14
CA LYS A 403 0.19 -9.81 2.94
C LYS A 403 -1.08 -9.41 2.18
N VAL A 404 -1.05 -8.30 1.45
CA VAL A 404 -2.15 -7.87 0.56
C VAL A 404 -2.41 -8.92 -0.50
N SER A 405 -1.35 -9.47 -1.12
CA SER A 405 -1.55 -10.52 -2.14
C SER A 405 -2.11 -11.83 -1.58
N ASP A 406 -1.76 -12.20 -0.34
CA ASP A 406 -2.40 -13.34 0.35
C ASP A 406 -3.89 -13.09 0.56
N THR A 407 -4.25 -11.91 1.08
CA THR A 407 -5.63 -11.49 1.35
C THR A 407 -6.46 -11.49 0.05
N VAL A 408 -5.96 -10.84 -1.00
CA VAL A 408 -6.63 -10.74 -2.31
C VAL A 408 -6.79 -12.12 -2.94
N ALA A 409 -5.72 -12.93 -3.01
CA ALA A 409 -5.80 -14.26 -3.59
C ALA A 409 -6.76 -15.17 -2.82
N SER A 410 -6.84 -15.02 -1.50
CA SER A 410 -7.79 -15.76 -0.65
C SER A 410 -9.24 -15.33 -0.89
N ALA A 411 -9.51 -14.02 -0.90
CA ALA A 411 -10.85 -13.49 -1.12
C ALA A 411 -11.38 -13.79 -2.54
N VAL A 412 -10.54 -13.65 -3.56
CA VAL A 412 -10.91 -13.98 -4.95
C VAL A 412 -11.09 -15.48 -5.13
N PHE A 413 -10.26 -16.33 -4.51
CA PHE A 413 -10.47 -17.77 -4.52
C PHE A 413 -11.78 -18.17 -3.85
N TYR A 414 -12.14 -17.51 -2.75
CA TYR A 414 -13.43 -17.68 -2.10
C TYR A 414 -14.59 -17.31 -3.04
N ALA A 415 -14.56 -16.12 -3.65
CA ALA A 415 -15.59 -15.66 -4.58
C ALA A 415 -15.70 -16.57 -5.82
N TYR A 416 -14.57 -16.99 -6.39
CA TYR A 416 -14.53 -17.95 -7.50
C TYR A 416 -15.16 -19.29 -7.12
N ASN A 417 -14.97 -19.76 -5.89
CA ASN A 417 -15.58 -21.02 -5.46
C ASN A 417 -17.11 -20.96 -5.46
N GLN A 418 -17.67 -19.81 -5.09
CA GLN A 418 -19.11 -19.55 -5.07
C GLN A 418 -19.66 -19.29 -6.48
N PHE A 419 -19.04 -18.39 -7.22
CA PHE A 419 -19.62 -17.77 -8.42
C PHE A 419 -18.92 -18.16 -9.74
N LYS A 420 -17.84 -18.93 -9.66
CA LYS A 420 -17.04 -19.39 -10.80
C LYS A 420 -16.59 -18.21 -11.68
N GLU A 421 -16.84 -18.30 -12.98
CA GLU A 421 -16.50 -17.28 -13.96
C GLU A 421 -17.26 -15.96 -13.82
N ASN A 422 -18.31 -15.92 -12.99
CA ASN A 422 -19.11 -14.73 -12.69
C ASN A 422 -18.72 -14.11 -11.35
N ALA A 423 -17.61 -14.54 -10.74
CA ALA A 423 -17.07 -13.87 -9.56
C ALA A 423 -16.75 -12.40 -9.88
N PRO A 424 -16.95 -11.47 -8.94
CA PRO A 424 -16.54 -10.09 -9.16
C PRO A 424 -15.05 -9.96 -9.49
N LEU A 425 -14.71 -8.98 -10.32
CA LEU A 425 -13.35 -8.58 -10.63
C LEU A 425 -12.85 -7.71 -9.47
N VAL A 426 -11.72 -8.06 -8.87
CA VAL A 426 -11.02 -7.18 -7.92
C VAL A 426 -10.06 -6.28 -8.68
N ALA A 427 -10.16 -4.97 -8.45
CA ALA A 427 -9.25 -3.97 -8.96
C ALA A 427 -8.56 -3.24 -7.79
N LEU A 428 -7.25 -3.43 -7.66
CA LEU A 428 -6.47 -2.74 -6.63
C LEU A 428 -6.10 -1.33 -7.10
N GLU A 429 -6.20 -0.34 -6.23
CA GLU A 429 -6.01 1.06 -6.58
C GLU A 429 -4.78 1.67 -5.89
N ASN A 430 -4.04 2.50 -6.64
CA ASN A 430 -3.00 3.36 -6.05
C ASN A 430 -3.65 4.46 -5.21
N TYR A 431 -3.26 4.60 -3.94
CA TYR A 431 -3.80 5.66 -3.09
C TYR A 431 -2.91 6.89 -3.00
N TYR A 432 -1.74 6.82 -2.38
CA TYR A 432 -0.73 7.88 -2.50
C TYR A 432 0.65 7.28 -2.73
N PRO A 433 1.52 7.91 -3.53
CA PRO A 433 2.81 7.34 -3.92
C PRO A 433 3.78 7.14 -2.75
N ASP A 434 3.60 7.86 -1.64
CA ASP A 434 4.36 7.72 -0.38
C ASP A 434 3.81 6.63 0.55
N LEU A 435 2.61 6.13 0.26
CA LEU A 435 2.03 5.00 0.97
C LEU A 435 2.46 3.68 0.35
N VAL A 436 2.31 2.65 1.16
CA VAL A 436 2.52 1.26 0.77
C VAL A 436 1.72 0.92 -0.48
N LEU A 437 2.44 0.43 -1.49
CA LEU A 437 1.93 -0.02 -2.79
C LEU A 437 1.14 1.06 -3.56
N GLY A 438 1.40 2.34 -3.28
CA GLY A 438 0.68 3.45 -3.90
C GLY A 438 1.32 4.06 -5.14
N ASN A 439 2.49 3.57 -5.57
CA ASN A 439 3.10 3.94 -6.85
C ASN A 439 2.83 2.87 -7.93
N ALA A 440 3.19 3.15 -9.19
CA ALA A 440 2.91 2.26 -10.32
C ALA A 440 3.56 0.87 -10.18
N GLU A 441 4.80 0.82 -9.73
CA GLU A 441 5.52 -0.44 -9.56
C GLU A 441 4.94 -1.29 -8.42
N GLY A 442 4.68 -0.67 -7.26
CA GLY A 442 4.09 -1.35 -6.12
C GLY A 442 2.71 -1.92 -6.46
N LEU A 443 1.88 -1.13 -7.16
CA LEU A 443 0.56 -1.56 -7.62
C LEU A 443 0.64 -2.71 -8.63
N ARG A 444 1.51 -2.59 -9.65
CA ARG A 444 1.77 -3.66 -10.63
C ARG A 444 2.15 -4.96 -9.92
N ASP A 445 3.14 -4.87 -9.03
CA ASP A 445 3.75 -6.04 -8.42
C ASP A 445 2.77 -6.76 -7.48
N VAL A 446 1.96 -6.02 -6.70
CA VAL A 446 0.95 -6.65 -5.83
C VAL A 446 -0.15 -7.33 -6.65
N VAL A 447 -0.56 -6.77 -7.78
CA VAL A 447 -1.54 -7.41 -8.67
C VAL A 447 -0.98 -8.71 -9.26
N LEU A 448 0.26 -8.69 -9.76
CA LEU A 448 0.91 -9.86 -10.34
C LEU A 448 1.14 -10.97 -9.29
N GLU A 449 1.58 -10.61 -8.09
CA GLU A 449 1.76 -11.58 -7.00
C GLU A 449 0.42 -12.15 -6.54
N SER A 450 -0.63 -11.33 -6.47
CA SER A 450 -2.00 -11.79 -6.16
C SER A 450 -2.51 -12.80 -7.19
N ARG A 451 -2.29 -12.53 -8.49
CA ARG A 451 -2.61 -13.47 -9.58
C ARG A 451 -1.89 -14.79 -9.41
N LYS A 452 -0.57 -14.76 -9.21
CA LYS A 452 0.26 -15.96 -9.03
C LYS A 452 -0.20 -16.81 -7.84
N LYS A 453 -0.48 -16.19 -6.69
CA LYS A 453 -0.99 -16.89 -5.51
C LYS A 453 -2.38 -17.50 -5.75
N PHE A 454 -3.26 -16.79 -6.45
CA PHE A 454 -4.58 -17.29 -6.83
C PHE A 454 -4.50 -18.46 -7.83
N GLU A 455 -3.65 -18.35 -8.85
CA GLU A 455 -3.37 -19.41 -9.83
C GLU A 455 -2.90 -20.69 -9.14
N ASN A 456 -1.96 -20.57 -8.20
CA ASN A 456 -1.46 -21.71 -7.43
C ASN A 456 -2.60 -22.40 -6.64
N LYS A 457 -3.53 -21.64 -6.06
CA LYS A 457 -4.71 -22.20 -5.38
C LYS A 457 -5.65 -22.90 -6.37
N LEU A 458 -5.90 -22.31 -7.55
CA LEU A 458 -6.72 -22.95 -8.59
C LEU A 458 -6.12 -24.27 -9.09
N ILE A 459 -4.81 -24.30 -9.34
CA ILE A 459 -4.11 -25.51 -9.81
C ILE A 459 -4.15 -26.60 -8.72
N LYS A 460 -3.76 -26.25 -7.49
CA LYS A 460 -3.62 -27.20 -6.37
C LYS A 460 -4.96 -27.72 -5.88
N ASP A 461 -5.96 -26.85 -5.72
CA ASP A 461 -7.19 -27.18 -4.99
C ASP A 461 -8.39 -27.43 -5.93
N ARG A 462 -8.30 -27.04 -7.21
CA ARG A 462 -9.34 -27.25 -8.22
C ARG A 462 -8.88 -28.05 -9.43
N GLY A 463 -7.59 -28.38 -9.55
CA GLY A 463 -7.07 -29.13 -10.69
C GLY A 463 -7.21 -28.40 -12.03
N ILE A 464 -7.29 -27.06 -12.00
CA ILE A 464 -7.36 -26.24 -13.21
C ILE A 464 -5.97 -26.22 -13.88
N SER A 465 -5.93 -26.34 -15.21
CA SER A 465 -4.66 -26.25 -15.95
C SER A 465 -4.01 -24.87 -15.79
N GLU A 466 -2.68 -24.80 -15.81
CA GLU A 466 -1.93 -23.55 -15.66
C GLU A 466 -2.40 -22.43 -16.60
N LYS A 467 -2.58 -22.74 -17.89
CA LYS A 467 -3.05 -21.78 -18.90
C LYS A 467 -4.44 -21.23 -18.57
N GLU A 468 -5.32 -22.08 -18.07
CA GLU A 468 -6.67 -21.69 -17.69
C GLU A 468 -6.68 -20.90 -16.38
N ALA A 469 -5.82 -21.28 -15.42
CA ALA A 469 -5.65 -20.53 -14.18
C ALA A 469 -5.16 -19.10 -14.45
N GLN A 470 -4.17 -18.93 -15.36
CA GLN A 470 -3.69 -17.62 -15.81
C GLN A 470 -4.78 -16.79 -16.51
N ARG A 471 -5.64 -17.43 -17.31
CA ARG A 471 -6.78 -16.74 -17.94
C ARG A 471 -7.77 -16.24 -16.89
N ILE A 472 -8.11 -17.08 -15.92
CA ILE A 472 -9.05 -16.75 -14.84
C ILE A 472 -8.48 -15.66 -13.94
N SER A 473 -7.19 -15.75 -13.55
CA SER A 473 -6.53 -14.75 -12.71
C SER A 473 -6.45 -13.39 -13.39
N ALA A 474 -6.10 -13.34 -14.67
CA ALA A 474 -6.05 -12.11 -15.46
C ALA A 474 -7.43 -11.47 -15.66
N LYS A 475 -8.49 -12.29 -15.65
CA LYS A 475 -9.89 -11.84 -15.73
C LYS A 475 -10.41 -11.30 -14.40
N LEU A 476 -10.01 -11.87 -13.26
CA LEU A 476 -10.60 -11.59 -11.94
C LEU A 476 -9.76 -10.68 -11.04
N ILE A 477 -8.49 -10.43 -11.36
CA ILE A 477 -7.61 -9.57 -10.57
C ILE A 477 -6.93 -8.56 -11.50
N GLY A 478 -7.06 -7.28 -11.21
CA GLY A 478 -6.46 -6.18 -11.97
C GLY A 478 -6.15 -4.97 -11.10
N ALA A 479 -5.84 -3.85 -11.76
CA ALA A 479 -5.62 -2.56 -11.12
C ALA A 479 -6.68 -1.53 -11.53
N THR A 480 -7.02 -0.65 -10.61
CA THR A 480 -7.58 0.68 -10.86
C THR A 480 -6.42 1.67 -10.86
N TRP A 481 -6.29 2.49 -11.90
CA TRP A 481 -5.35 3.61 -11.88
C TRP A 481 -6.09 4.90 -11.53
N ASP A 482 -5.68 5.58 -10.47
CA ASP A 482 -6.19 6.90 -10.12
C ASP A 482 -5.20 8.00 -10.53
N THR A 483 -5.69 8.93 -11.37
CA THR A 483 -4.88 10.00 -11.98
C THR A 483 -4.51 11.13 -11.03
N GLY A 484 -5.32 11.39 -10.00
CA GLY A 484 -5.11 12.48 -9.06
C GLY A 484 -4.25 12.08 -7.87
N HIS A 485 -4.44 10.86 -7.38
CA HIS A 485 -3.62 10.20 -6.37
C HIS A 485 -2.14 10.23 -6.73
N ILE A 486 -1.78 9.76 -7.92
CA ILE A 486 -0.38 9.76 -8.38
C ILE A 486 0.17 11.17 -8.59
N ASN A 487 -0.67 12.15 -8.95
CA ASN A 487 -0.24 13.54 -9.12
C ASN A 487 0.25 14.17 -7.80
N THR A 488 -0.11 13.61 -6.65
CA THR A 488 0.43 14.06 -5.35
C THR A 488 1.94 13.85 -5.20
N LEU A 489 2.58 13.07 -6.08
CA LEU A 489 4.04 12.96 -6.17
C LEU A 489 4.72 14.32 -6.34
N ARG A 490 4.02 15.30 -6.95
CA ARG A 490 4.55 16.66 -7.16
C ARG A 490 4.87 17.40 -5.86
N LYS A 491 4.20 17.07 -4.74
CA LYS A 491 4.52 17.61 -3.40
C LYS A 491 5.97 17.31 -2.98
N SER A 492 6.55 16.24 -3.51
CA SER A 492 7.93 15.80 -3.28
C SER A 492 8.94 16.37 -4.28
N GLY A 493 8.53 17.31 -5.13
CA GLY A 493 9.39 18.00 -6.10
C GLY A 493 9.48 17.34 -7.48
N TYR A 494 8.65 16.33 -7.76
CA TYR A 494 8.60 15.68 -9.06
C TYR A 494 7.85 16.53 -10.09
N SER A 495 8.24 16.40 -11.35
CA SER A 495 7.62 17.13 -12.45
C SER A 495 6.42 16.38 -13.01
N HIS A 496 5.66 17.04 -13.87
CA HIS A 496 4.55 16.41 -14.58
C HIS A 496 5.01 15.21 -15.41
N GLU A 497 6.17 15.30 -16.05
CA GLU A 497 6.76 14.21 -16.83
C GLU A 497 7.08 12.98 -15.98
N ASP A 498 7.43 13.16 -14.71
CA ASP A 498 7.66 12.03 -13.80
C ASP A 498 6.35 11.33 -13.45
N VAL A 499 5.25 12.07 -13.27
CA VAL A 499 3.91 11.50 -13.09
C VAL A 499 3.49 10.70 -14.34
N LEU A 500 3.79 11.20 -15.54
CA LEU A 500 3.51 10.48 -16.78
C LEU A 500 4.35 9.20 -16.94
N LYS A 501 5.56 9.14 -16.38
CA LYS A 501 6.38 7.91 -16.37
C LYS A 501 5.75 6.83 -15.48
N GLU A 502 5.15 7.21 -14.35
CA GLU A 502 4.39 6.27 -13.51
C GLU A 502 3.18 5.71 -14.28
N ALA A 503 2.42 6.59 -14.95
CA ALA A 503 1.30 6.19 -15.80
C ALA A 503 1.77 5.27 -16.97
N GLU A 504 2.89 5.58 -17.61
CA GLU A 504 3.45 4.72 -18.66
C GLU A 504 3.89 3.35 -18.12
N THR A 505 4.47 3.32 -16.91
CA THR A 505 4.93 2.10 -16.25
C THR A 505 3.77 1.15 -15.96
N ILE A 506 2.68 1.67 -15.39
CA ILE A 506 1.49 0.84 -15.14
C ILE A 506 0.79 0.47 -16.45
N ALA A 507 0.74 1.36 -17.45
CA ALA A 507 0.15 1.07 -18.76
C ALA A 507 0.84 -0.10 -19.46
N LYS A 508 2.19 -0.09 -19.52
CA LYS A 508 2.99 -1.15 -20.14
C LYS A 508 2.80 -2.53 -19.50
N SER A 509 2.41 -2.57 -18.22
CA SER A 509 2.19 -3.82 -17.51
C SER A 509 0.92 -4.57 -17.96
N GLY A 510 -0.05 -3.86 -18.57
CA GLY A 510 -1.33 -4.43 -18.98
C GLY A 510 -2.22 -4.94 -17.83
N VAL A 511 -1.95 -4.52 -16.58
CA VAL A 511 -2.76 -4.96 -15.42
C VAL A 511 -3.98 -4.07 -15.14
N VAL A 512 -4.02 -2.86 -15.71
CA VAL A 512 -5.12 -1.91 -15.53
C VAL A 512 -6.42 -2.48 -16.12
N LYS A 513 -7.49 -2.45 -15.33
CA LYS A 513 -8.83 -2.92 -15.69
C LYS A 513 -9.92 -1.89 -15.39
N HIS A 514 -9.56 -0.81 -14.71
CA HIS A 514 -10.45 0.25 -14.27
C HIS A 514 -9.63 1.54 -14.10
N VAL A 515 -10.27 2.70 -14.19
CA VAL A 515 -9.58 3.98 -13.99
C VAL A 515 -10.46 4.90 -13.15
N HIS A 516 -9.87 5.53 -12.16
CA HIS A 516 -10.45 6.68 -11.49
C HIS A 516 -9.80 7.94 -12.05
N ILE A 517 -10.65 8.85 -12.52
CA ILE A 517 -10.23 10.10 -13.13
C ILE A 517 -10.68 11.24 -12.24
N ASN A 518 -9.71 11.92 -11.67
CA ASN A 518 -9.92 13.17 -10.97
C ASN A 518 -8.69 14.06 -11.19
N ASP A 519 -8.89 15.35 -11.02
CA ASP A 519 -7.84 16.34 -11.17
C ASP A 519 -7.44 16.92 -9.81
N THR A 520 -6.19 17.33 -9.69
CA THR A 520 -5.63 17.91 -8.47
C THR A 520 -4.54 18.92 -8.83
N PHE A 521 -4.09 19.69 -7.83
CA PHE A 521 -2.96 20.61 -8.00
C PHE A 521 -1.60 19.97 -7.66
N GLY A 522 -1.59 18.70 -7.25
CA GLY A 522 -0.38 17.92 -6.94
C GLY A 522 0.14 18.02 -5.51
N PHE A 523 -0.52 18.76 -4.62
CA PHE A 523 -0.13 18.90 -3.21
C PHE A 523 -1.02 18.11 -2.26
N THR A 524 -2.32 18.08 -2.55
CA THR A 524 -3.33 17.36 -1.80
C THR A 524 -4.31 16.74 -2.76
N ASP A 525 -4.93 15.65 -2.33
CA ASP A 525 -6.04 15.07 -3.06
C ASP A 525 -7.25 15.98 -2.97
N SER A 526 -7.55 16.62 -4.09
CA SER A 526 -8.59 17.65 -4.16
C SER A 526 -9.88 17.12 -4.79
N HIS A 527 -9.84 15.94 -5.42
CA HIS A 527 -10.94 15.35 -6.18
C HIS A 527 -11.68 16.39 -7.03
N LEU A 528 -10.96 17.13 -7.88
CA LEU A 528 -11.56 18.08 -8.80
C LEU A 528 -12.06 17.34 -10.06
N PRO A 529 -13.07 17.89 -10.76
CA PRO A 529 -13.40 17.41 -12.09
C PRO A 529 -12.18 17.51 -13.04
N PRO A 530 -12.03 16.57 -13.99
CA PRO A 530 -11.01 16.65 -15.04
C PRO A 530 -10.96 18.03 -15.69
N GLY A 531 -9.76 18.57 -15.89
CA GLY A 531 -9.52 19.86 -16.56
C GLY A 531 -9.48 21.07 -15.63
N MET A 532 -9.75 20.88 -14.33
CA MET A 532 -9.70 21.95 -13.33
C MET A 532 -8.39 22.01 -12.53
N GLY A 533 -7.47 21.09 -12.78
CA GLY A 533 -6.19 21.00 -12.09
C GLY A 533 -5.00 20.85 -13.05
N ASN A 534 -4.01 20.07 -12.64
CA ASN A 534 -2.77 19.85 -13.38
C ASN A 534 -2.27 18.40 -13.34
N ALA A 535 -3.17 17.43 -13.12
CA ALA A 535 -2.85 16.01 -13.08
C ALA A 535 -2.50 15.42 -14.46
N GLY A 536 -2.86 16.12 -15.55
CA GLY A 536 -2.69 15.63 -16.92
C GLY A 536 -3.48 14.34 -17.17
N VAL A 537 -4.77 14.40 -16.85
CA VAL A 537 -5.71 13.28 -16.99
C VAL A 537 -5.73 12.77 -18.43
N ASN A 538 -5.76 13.66 -19.42
CA ASN A 538 -5.80 13.30 -20.84
C ASN A 538 -4.52 12.55 -21.27
N GLU A 539 -3.36 13.02 -20.85
CA GLU A 539 -2.07 12.42 -21.15
C GLU A 539 -1.95 11.02 -20.52
N GLN A 540 -2.37 10.87 -19.26
CA GLN A 540 -2.38 9.58 -18.58
C GLN A 540 -3.33 8.59 -19.26
N LEU A 541 -4.55 9.02 -19.62
CA LEU A 541 -5.50 8.17 -20.35
C LEU A 541 -4.99 7.78 -21.74
N ALA A 542 -4.37 8.69 -22.47
CA ALA A 542 -3.77 8.41 -23.77
C ALA A 542 -2.64 7.36 -23.68
N LEU A 543 -1.84 7.43 -22.61
CA LEU A 543 -0.82 6.40 -22.33
C LEU A 543 -1.46 5.05 -22.03
N LEU A 544 -2.52 5.00 -21.23
CA LEU A 544 -3.24 3.76 -20.94
C LEU A 544 -3.86 3.15 -22.21
N GLU A 545 -4.55 3.94 -23.04
CA GLU A 545 -5.16 3.49 -24.29
C GLU A 545 -4.13 2.98 -25.30
N LYS A 546 -2.96 3.62 -25.37
CA LYS A 546 -1.87 3.20 -26.26
C LYS A 546 -1.38 1.77 -25.99
N TRP A 547 -1.38 1.35 -24.72
CA TRP A 547 -0.80 0.07 -24.31
C TRP A 547 -1.86 -1.00 -23.97
N ASP A 548 -3.10 -0.61 -23.65
CA ASP A 548 -4.20 -1.57 -23.45
C ASP A 548 -4.83 -1.97 -24.79
N LYS A 549 -4.72 -3.26 -25.13
CA LYS A 549 -5.37 -3.86 -26.32
C LYS A 549 -6.82 -4.27 -26.05
N ASN A 550 -7.29 -4.13 -24.82
CA ASN A 550 -8.68 -4.29 -24.45
C ASN A 550 -9.32 -2.90 -24.41
N GLU A 551 -10.56 -2.76 -24.90
CA GLU A 551 -11.30 -1.49 -24.75
C GLU A 551 -11.25 -1.05 -23.28
N LEU A 552 -10.68 0.13 -23.01
CA LEU A 552 -10.45 0.67 -21.68
C LEU A 552 -11.75 0.61 -20.86
N ARG A 553 -11.76 -0.20 -19.79
CA ARG A 553 -12.99 -0.55 -19.08
C ARG A 553 -13.25 0.44 -17.95
N ARG A 554 -14.09 1.42 -18.27
CA ARG A 554 -14.71 2.41 -17.37
C ARG A 554 -13.73 3.37 -16.68
N ALA A 555 -13.93 4.66 -16.93
CA ALA A 555 -13.24 5.74 -16.24
C ALA A 555 -14.25 6.47 -15.34
N VAL A 556 -14.08 6.34 -14.03
CA VAL A 556 -14.99 6.93 -13.02
C VAL A 556 -14.51 8.35 -12.69
N VAL A 557 -15.36 9.35 -12.90
CA VAL A 557 -15.05 10.74 -12.55
C VAL A 557 -15.19 10.96 -11.05
N GLU A 558 -14.10 10.75 -10.31
CA GLU A 558 -14.06 10.79 -8.85
C GLU A 558 -13.90 12.20 -8.29
N ALA A 559 -14.92 13.04 -8.51
CA ALA A 559 -14.93 14.42 -8.01
C ALA A 559 -15.88 14.60 -6.81
N GLY A 560 -15.78 13.70 -5.83
CA GLY A 560 -16.70 13.67 -4.67
C GLY A 560 -16.65 14.95 -3.83
N ALA A 561 -15.45 15.53 -3.64
CA ALA A 561 -15.29 16.80 -2.94
C ALA A 561 -15.99 17.95 -3.69
N PHE A 562 -15.90 17.98 -5.03
CA PHE A 562 -16.58 18.97 -5.85
C PHE A 562 -18.10 18.88 -5.69
N VAL A 563 -18.68 17.67 -5.76
CA VAL A 563 -20.12 17.47 -5.53
C VAL A 563 -20.52 17.94 -4.14
N ALA A 564 -19.71 17.62 -3.12
CA ALA A 564 -20.00 17.99 -1.74
C ALA A 564 -20.03 19.52 -1.53
N GLN A 565 -19.09 20.25 -2.13
CA GLN A 565 -18.94 21.70 -1.94
C GLN A 565 -19.82 22.52 -2.88
N PHE A 566 -19.90 22.15 -4.15
CA PHE A 566 -20.58 22.93 -5.19
C PHE A 566 -22.00 22.44 -5.49
N LYS A 567 -22.38 21.25 -5.01
CA LYS A 567 -23.69 20.62 -5.26
C LYS A 567 -24.00 20.46 -6.76
N GLN A 568 -22.95 20.29 -7.57
CA GLN A 568 -23.03 20.13 -9.02
C GLN A 568 -22.45 18.78 -9.42
N SER A 569 -23.02 18.18 -10.47
CA SER A 569 -22.49 16.96 -11.05
C SER A 569 -21.18 17.24 -11.79
N PRO A 570 -20.14 16.41 -11.59
CA PRO A 570 -18.88 16.56 -12.30
C PRO A 570 -18.94 15.99 -13.72
N HIS A 571 -20.05 15.32 -14.08
CA HIS A 571 -20.15 14.57 -15.33
C HIS A 571 -19.94 15.45 -16.56
N LEU A 572 -20.62 16.61 -16.62
CA LEU A 572 -20.51 17.52 -17.77
C LEU A 572 -19.09 18.09 -17.93
N PHE A 573 -18.44 18.45 -16.81
CA PHE A 573 -17.05 18.90 -16.83
C PHE A 573 -16.09 17.81 -17.32
N GLY A 574 -16.32 16.56 -16.90
CA GLY A 574 -15.57 15.42 -17.43
C GLY A 574 -15.78 15.24 -18.94
N LEU A 575 -17.03 15.31 -19.42
CA LEU A 575 -17.33 15.20 -20.85
C LEU A 575 -16.63 16.30 -21.67
N GLU A 576 -16.65 17.53 -21.18
CA GLU A 576 -16.00 18.69 -21.79
C GLU A 576 -14.47 18.53 -21.81
N SER A 577 -13.85 18.29 -20.66
CA SER A 577 -12.40 18.21 -20.53
C SER A 577 -11.76 17.03 -21.26
N LEU A 578 -12.48 15.91 -21.39
CA LEU A 578 -11.98 14.73 -22.12
C LEU A 578 -12.32 14.79 -23.62
N ASN A 579 -12.77 15.96 -24.10
CA ASN A 579 -13.14 16.18 -25.49
C ASN A 579 -14.14 15.13 -25.99
N THR A 580 -15.13 14.81 -25.14
CA THR A 580 -16.07 13.74 -25.44
C THR A 580 -16.96 14.17 -26.61
N PRO A 581 -17.16 13.31 -27.62
CA PRO A 581 -18.09 13.61 -28.70
C PRO A 581 -19.55 13.62 -28.25
N ILE A 582 -20.35 14.52 -28.81
CA ILE A 582 -21.81 14.54 -28.58
C ILE A 582 -22.48 13.38 -29.31
N TYR A 583 -21.98 13.03 -30.50
CA TYR A 583 -22.52 11.95 -31.33
C TYR A 583 -21.48 10.86 -31.58
N GLN A 584 -21.85 9.61 -31.35
CA GLN A 584 -20.99 8.44 -31.56
C GLN A 584 -20.58 8.25 -33.03
N GLN A 585 -21.36 8.77 -33.98
CA GLN A 585 -21.14 8.64 -35.43
C GLN A 585 -19.99 9.51 -35.97
N LEU A 586 -19.32 10.28 -35.11
CA LEU A 586 -18.27 11.22 -35.51
C LEU A 586 -16.87 10.61 -35.59
N PHE A 587 -16.73 9.29 -35.45
CA PHE A 587 -15.45 8.59 -35.52
C PHE A 587 -15.45 7.58 -36.67
N ASP A 588 -14.30 7.45 -37.31
CA ASP A 588 -14.08 6.41 -38.30
C ASP A 588 -14.10 5.01 -37.68
N VAL A 589 -14.03 3.98 -38.52
CA VAL A 589 -14.05 2.56 -38.10
C VAL A 589 -12.86 2.19 -37.19
N LYS A 590 -11.88 3.06 -37.03
CA LYS A 590 -10.69 2.90 -36.17
C LYS A 590 -10.74 3.76 -34.92
N GLY A 591 -11.84 4.47 -34.67
CA GLY A 591 -12.01 5.30 -33.49
C GLY A 591 -11.27 6.64 -33.55
N ALA A 592 -10.78 7.05 -34.73
CA ALA A 592 -10.24 8.39 -34.95
C ALA A 592 -11.39 9.35 -35.29
N LEU A 593 -11.36 10.56 -34.72
CA LEU A 593 -12.37 11.58 -35.00
C LEU A 593 -12.36 11.83 -36.53
N MET A 594 -13.48 11.61 -37.21
CA MET A 594 -13.55 11.84 -38.65
C MET A 594 -13.18 13.30 -38.90
N PRO A 595 -12.25 13.60 -39.83
CA PRO A 595 -11.93 14.97 -40.18
C PRO A 595 -13.17 15.60 -40.84
N PHE A 596 -14.01 16.23 -40.02
CA PHE A 596 -15.09 17.07 -40.50
C PHE A 596 -14.55 18.46 -40.82
N ASN A 597 -15.31 19.20 -41.63
CA ASN A 597 -15.00 20.53 -42.13
C ASN A 597 -14.25 21.40 -41.11
N PRO A 598 -13.15 22.08 -41.50
CA PRO A 598 -12.47 23.01 -40.61
C PRO A 598 -13.47 24.08 -40.12
N GLY A 599 -13.79 24.06 -38.83
CA GLY A 599 -14.67 25.05 -38.19
C GLY A 599 -15.88 24.51 -37.40
N VAL A 600 -16.08 23.18 -37.27
CA VAL A 600 -17.16 22.63 -36.41
C VAL A 600 -16.60 21.60 -35.43
N ASP A 601 -16.45 22.00 -34.17
CA ASP A 601 -16.11 21.09 -33.07
C ASP A 601 -17.41 20.51 -32.48
N LEU A 602 -17.71 19.24 -32.79
CA LEU A 602 -18.91 18.54 -32.32
C LEU A 602 -18.68 17.74 -31.02
N THR A 603 -17.68 18.13 -30.26
CA THR A 603 -17.45 17.65 -28.89
C THR A 603 -18.24 18.48 -27.90
N TRP A 604 -18.34 17.98 -26.66
CA TRP A 604 -18.93 18.74 -25.56
C TRP A 604 -18.20 20.08 -25.34
N ARG A 605 -16.88 20.12 -25.54
CA ARG A 605 -16.08 21.36 -25.53
C ARG A 605 -16.47 22.31 -26.65
N GLY A 606 -16.62 21.80 -27.86
CA GLY A 606 -17.08 22.63 -28.98
C GLY A 606 -18.50 23.15 -28.81
N SER A 607 -19.39 22.40 -28.13
CA SER A 607 -20.79 22.82 -27.97
C SER A 607 -21.01 24.04 -27.08
N THR A 608 -20.14 24.28 -26.11
CA THR A 608 -20.21 25.52 -25.31
C THR A 608 -19.85 26.74 -26.16
N ASP A 609 -18.99 26.55 -27.18
CA ASP A 609 -18.56 27.60 -28.11
C ASP A 609 -19.50 27.72 -29.35
N ILE A 610 -20.30 26.69 -29.67
CA ILE A 610 -21.28 26.68 -30.78
C ILE A 610 -22.45 27.66 -30.57
N TYR A 611 -22.55 28.32 -29.41
CA TYR A 611 -23.55 29.36 -29.19
C TYR A 611 -23.50 30.55 -30.18
N ASP A 612 -22.50 30.62 -31.06
CA ASP A 612 -22.31 31.76 -31.96
C ASP A 612 -22.64 31.56 -33.46
N ASN A 613 -23.27 30.46 -33.90
CA ASN A 613 -23.62 30.37 -35.35
C ASN A 613 -24.95 29.73 -35.78
N TYR A 614 -25.70 29.03 -34.92
CA TYR A 614 -27.00 28.45 -35.35
C TYR A 614 -28.18 28.66 -34.38
N GLY A 615 -27.96 29.42 -33.30
CA GLY A 615 -28.95 29.63 -32.25
C GLY A 615 -29.09 31.08 -31.76
N SER A 616 -28.36 32.04 -32.34
CA SER A 616 -28.71 33.45 -32.18
C SER A 616 -29.96 33.72 -33.02
N GLY A 617 -31.12 33.30 -32.50
CA GLY A 617 -32.32 34.07 -32.72
C GLY A 617 -31.93 35.52 -32.52
N PHE A 618 -32.18 36.35 -33.54
CA PHE A 618 -31.69 37.73 -33.61
C PHE A 618 -31.76 38.32 -32.21
N GLY A 619 -30.60 38.56 -31.59
CA GLY A 619 -30.59 39.11 -30.24
C GLY A 619 -31.39 40.42 -30.20
N ASN A 620 -31.34 41.14 -29.08
CA ASN A 620 -31.95 42.48 -28.96
C ASN A 620 -31.34 43.57 -29.91
N ILE A 621 -30.70 43.15 -31.00
CA ILE A 621 -30.15 43.94 -32.10
C ILE A 621 -31.26 44.31 -33.10
N LEU A 622 -32.34 43.53 -33.23
CA LEU A 622 -33.46 43.88 -34.11
C LEU A 622 -34.63 44.49 -33.32
N PRO A 623 -35.25 45.58 -33.82
CA PRO A 623 -36.39 46.21 -33.15
C PRO A 623 -37.54 45.22 -32.96
N GLU A 624 -38.06 45.15 -31.73
CA GLU A 624 -39.17 44.30 -31.28
C GLU A 624 -40.41 44.39 -32.21
N LEU A 625 -40.58 45.54 -32.87
CA LEU A 625 -41.63 45.83 -33.83
C LEU A 625 -41.65 44.87 -35.05
N HIS A 626 -40.50 44.38 -35.50
CA HIS A 626 -40.44 43.60 -36.75
C HIS A 626 -40.86 42.14 -36.57
N PHE A 627 -40.57 41.54 -35.41
CA PHE A 627 -40.92 40.15 -35.12
C PHE A 627 -42.33 39.99 -34.56
N ARG A 628 -42.83 41.02 -33.87
CA ARG A 628 -44.15 40.98 -33.25
C ARG A 628 -45.27 41.43 -34.19
N ASP A 629 -45.03 42.45 -35.03
CA ASP A 629 -46.12 43.10 -35.77
C ASP A 629 -46.12 42.86 -37.29
N PHE A 630 -44.98 42.50 -37.93
CA PHE A 630 -44.90 42.47 -39.40
C PHE A 630 -44.50 41.13 -40.03
N TYR A 631 -43.50 40.41 -39.52
CA TYR A 631 -43.02 39.17 -40.13
C TYR A 631 -42.74 38.13 -39.04
N GLY A 632 -43.78 37.38 -38.66
CA GLY A 632 -43.69 36.36 -37.62
C GLY A 632 -42.58 35.34 -37.90
N GLY A 633 -41.64 35.21 -36.96
CA GLY A 633 -40.67 34.12 -36.92
C GLY A 633 -41.40 32.79 -36.74
N GLY A 634 -41.02 31.78 -37.52
CA GLY A 634 -41.67 30.48 -37.57
C GLY A 634 -42.02 29.91 -36.18
N PHE A 635 -43.26 29.45 -36.05
CA PHE A 635 -43.88 28.79 -34.89
C PHE A 635 -44.25 29.64 -33.66
N ALA A 636 -43.92 30.94 -33.59
CA ALA A 636 -44.25 31.77 -32.43
C ALA A 636 -45.74 32.22 -32.33
N ASN A 637 -46.56 31.94 -33.35
CA ASN A 637 -47.97 32.36 -33.42
C ASN A 637 -48.96 31.17 -33.49
N LEU A 638 -48.61 30.00 -32.94
CA LEU A 638 -49.63 28.97 -32.74
C LEU A 638 -50.62 29.44 -31.66
N PRO A 639 -51.94 29.46 -31.95
CA PRO A 639 -52.95 29.69 -30.93
C PRO A 639 -52.78 28.69 -29.77
N ASN A 640 -53.17 29.07 -28.55
CA ASN A 640 -53.05 28.20 -27.37
C ASN A 640 -53.74 26.83 -27.58
N GLU A 641 -54.75 26.76 -28.45
CA GLU A 641 -55.45 25.54 -28.82
C GLU A 641 -54.59 24.53 -29.61
N LEU A 642 -53.43 24.96 -30.14
CA LEU A 642 -52.48 24.14 -30.90
C LEU A 642 -51.09 24.07 -30.26
N GLY A 643 -50.95 24.45 -28.98
CA GLY A 643 -49.71 24.26 -28.19
C GLY A 643 -48.71 25.42 -28.21
N GLY A 644 -49.12 26.63 -28.57
CA GLY A 644 -48.29 27.83 -28.41
C GLY A 644 -48.16 28.26 -26.94
N GLN A 645 -46.99 28.74 -26.52
CA GLN A 645 -46.78 29.37 -25.21
C GLN A 645 -46.35 30.81 -25.43
N ILE A 646 -47.20 31.78 -25.06
CA ILE A 646 -46.75 33.16 -24.82
C ILE A 646 -46.76 33.40 -23.32
N GLY A 647 -45.56 33.65 -22.78
CA GLY A 647 -45.34 33.95 -21.39
C GLY A 647 -45.85 35.35 -21.03
N GLY A 648 -46.80 35.36 -20.09
CA GLY A 648 -47.01 36.41 -19.10
C GLY A 648 -47.27 37.82 -19.62
N ASP A 649 -48.54 38.21 -19.68
CA ASP A 649 -48.89 39.62 -19.50
C ASP A 649 -49.97 39.80 -18.45
N LYS A 650 -49.63 40.63 -17.47
CA LYS A 650 -50.50 41.00 -16.35
C LYS A 650 -51.70 41.75 -16.90
N SER A 651 -52.88 41.21 -16.61
CA SER A 651 -54.18 41.83 -16.81
C SER A 651 -54.18 43.31 -16.42
N ARG A 652 -54.36 44.17 -17.42
CA ARG A 652 -54.90 45.51 -17.29
C ARG A 652 -56.27 45.50 -17.96
N PHE A 653 -57.36 45.36 -17.19
CA PHE A 653 -58.50 46.29 -17.21
C PHE A 653 -59.65 45.79 -16.31
N ALA A 654 -60.28 46.78 -15.67
CA ALA A 654 -61.65 46.86 -15.15
C ALA A 654 -62.00 46.29 -13.75
N GLY A 655 -62.25 47.22 -12.82
CA GLY A 655 -63.24 47.06 -11.74
C GLY A 655 -64.66 46.90 -12.33
N THR A 656 -65.71 46.51 -11.60
CA THR A 656 -66.16 46.94 -10.24
C THR A 656 -67.17 45.86 -9.70
N PRO A 657 -68.08 46.10 -8.73
CA PRO A 657 -68.05 45.66 -7.32
C PRO A 657 -69.16 44.67 -6.85
N ASN A 658 -69.09 44.33 -5.55
CA ASN A 658 -70.14 43.89 -4.61
C ASN A 658 -70.81 42.52 -4.82
N GLN A 659 -70.39 41.53 -4.03
CA GLN A 659 -71.11 41.02 -2.85
C GLN A 659 -70.17 40.20 -1.97
#